data_AF-A0A919MEK8-F1
#
_entry.id   AF-A0A919MEK8-F1
#
_cell.length_a   1.000
_cell.length_b   1.000
_cell.length_c   1.000
_cell.angle_alpha   90.00
_cell.angle_beta   90.00
_cell.angle_gamma   90.00
#
_symmetry.space_group_name_H-M   'P 1'
#
loop_
_entity.id
_entity.type
_entity.pdbx_description
1 polymer ?
#
loop_
_entity_poly.entity_id
_entity_poly.type
_entity_poly.pdbx_seq_one_letter_code
_entity_poly.pdbx_strand_id
1 'polypeptide(L)'
;MPVSARAAVTPIAKVNFQPAASAVPSGYTADTGAAFDGAQGWVRQDSLTGTHVPLDLTLNTRDRARTGVDARLGTLIHLQYGDVNGTSGVTTAGAWEYAVPAGTYQVTVSAGDQPAYDSTHTVRVEGVTAISGFVSTAAAEFRQATVTVPVRDGRLTVDAAGGVNTKLNYVEVSRVTADPPAGLTATPGDGQVALSWTGNAASYQVYRGGTLLATVSKASYLDTAVTNGTAYAYRVTTDGGPSATVSATPAAFSLKVDFSDAATAPAAGYVRDSGGAYTATRGYGWVDLGEGTPADLTGNGRNRNPAAGQSDPRLATFIHAQLPAGSAGVSTPGAWEAAVPDGVYTVTVATGDAGTAVDSVHWAAVEDQNAIAAFRPTAAVKFATVTRTVRVTDGKLTLSPAGGTNTKFDYIDVVSVPAAGATPAVRASTPANNATKVSLTTSVVEDLVLPNGGVAAASLTGSTVTLTRLADGVAVPATTITSGGGDVINLSPTGPLTANTAYRFTVTSGVTDVTGKPFAPYSTVFTTGAGTGPGGPAGFDKTVGVATGASFTSVVKGPDGRLYAGTLDGYLHRFPINADGTLGAATVIGTVRADASARGLAGAPARTIIGMAFDPASTAAAPILWVTDNYQYVGPLNVPDWSGRIGRLTGADLGTYTSVVTGLPRSVKDHETNSLAFGPDGGLYLTQGANNAMGAADATWGNRAERLLSAAVLRLDPAKLPATLPLDVRTEDGGSYDPYAANAPLTLHATGVRNAFDLVWHRNGHLYTPTNGSAAGGNTPATPSALPASCARRGYTGPVVPALTNVPTAETDYVFDVKAGRYYGHPNPVRCEWVLAGGNPTSGTDPFQVPAYPVGTAPDPNYDLAGTYDAGLHASANGAIEYRGGALDGKLLVVRYSDGQDIETFDVAASGALSNRTTGITGLTGFSQPLDVTEDVATGNLYVTELGANRITLLKPRA
;
A
#
# COMPACT_ATOMS: atom_id res chain seq x y z
N MET A 1 17.74 -29.31 -28.47
CA MET A 1 18.59 -28.31 -27.79
C MET A 1 18.99 -27.27 -28.83
N PRO A 2 18.40 -26.07 -28.88
CA PRO A 2 18.91 -25.03 -29.74
C PRO A 2 20.28 -24.58 -29.21
N VAL A 3 21.25 -24.52 -30.11
CA VAL A 3 22.61 -24.08 -29.85
C VAL A 3 22.54 -22.61 -29.40
N SER A 4 23.02 -22.30 -28.19
CA SER A 4 23.16 -20.90 -27.76
C SER A 4 24.06 -20.19 -28.76
N ALA A 5 23.51 -19.22 -29.49
CA ALA A 5 24.30 -18.36 -30.34
C ALA A 5 25.33 -17.62 -29.48
N ARG A 6 26.57 -17.59 -29.95
CA ARG A 6 27.70 -16.92 -29.29
C ARG A 6 27.57 -15.43 -29.65
N ALA A 7 27.62 -14.53 -28.66
CA ALA A 7 27.57 -13.08 -28.88
C ALA A 7 28.50 -12.66 -30.03
N ALA A 8 28.01 -11.79 -30.93
CA ALA A 8 28.78 -11.35 -32.08
C ALA A 8 29.94 -10.46 -31.63
N VAL A 9 31.15 -10.79 -32.08
CA VAL A 9 32.38 -10.01 -31.84
C VAL A 9 32.80 -9.35 -33.14
N THR A 10 32.69 -8.03 -33.20
CA THR A 10 33.02 -7.23 -34.39
C THR A 10 34.36 -6.52 -34.18
N PRO A 11 35.40 -6.79 -34.98
CA PRO A 11 36.67 -6.07 -34.90
C PRO A 11 36.50 -4.56 -35.10
N ILE A 12 37.11 -3.76 -34.23
CA ILE A 12 37.06 -2.29 -34.27
C ILE A 12 38.42 -1.72 -34.67
N ALA A 13 39.49 -2.17 -34.01
CA ALA A 13 40.83 -1.64 -34.26
C ALA A 13 41.91 -2.71 -34.03
N LYS A 14 43.01 -2.58 -34.77
CA LYS A 14 44.25 -3.33 -34.57
C LYS A 14 45.39 -2.32 -34.62
N VAL A 15 46.05 -2.09 -33.48
CA VAL A 15 47.04 -1.01 -33.30
C VAL A 15 48.37 -1.63 -32.93
N ASN A 16 49.43 -1.29 -33.66
CA ASN A 16 50.79 -1.73 -33.43
C ASN A 16 51.64 -0.55 -32.95
N PHE A 17 52.38 -0.71 -31.86
CA PHE A 17 53.20 0.35 -31.30
C PHE A 17 54.62 0.30 -31.87
N GLN A 18 55.02 1.36 -32.55
CA GLN A 18 56.25 1.35 -33.35
C GLN A 18 56.83 2.74 -33.63
N PRO A 19 58.14 2.86 -33.92
CA PRO A 19 58.69 4.09 -34.47
C PRO A 19 58.04 4.46 -35.81
N ALA A 20 57.94 5.77 -36.10
CA ALA A 20 57.32 6.28 -37.32
C ALA A 20 57.98 5.79 -38.63
N ALA A 21 59.28 5.44 -38.58
CA ALA A 21 60.03 4.95 -39.73
C ALA A 21 59.93 3.41 -39.93
N SER A 22 59.36 2.68 -38.99
CA SER A 22 59.23 1.22 -39.06
C SER A 22 58.10 0.80 -39.99
N ALA A 23 58.24 -0.35 -40.64
CA ALA A 23 57.17 -0.92 -41.46
C ALA A 23 55.98 -1.34 -40.59
N VAL A 24 54.76 -0.96 -40.97
CA VAL A 24 53.54 -1.32 -40.24
C VAL A 24 53.18 -2.78 -40.53
N PRO A 25 52.96 -3.63 -39.51
CA PRO A 25 52.48 -5.00 -39.72
C PRO A 25 51.17 -5.03 -40.50
N SER A 26 51.02 -6.03 -41.38
CA SER A 26 49.83 -6.15 -42.22
C SER A 26 48.54 -6.22 -41.39
N GLY A 27 47.56 -5.36 -41.73
CA GLY A 27 46.26 -5.30 -41.04
C GLY A 27 46.26 -4.51 -39.73
N TYR A 28 47.36 -3.85 -39.35
CA TYR A 28 47.46 -2.97 -38.19
C TYR A 28 47.62 -1.51 -38.61
N THR A 29 47.21 -0.60 -37.74
CA THR A 29 47.53 0.82 -37.80
C THR A 29 48.69 1.11 -36.85
N ALA A 30 49.66 1.91 -37.28
CA ALA A 30 50.76 2.31 -36.42
C ALA A 30 50.32 3.37 -35.40
N ASP A 31 50.62 3.14 -34.13
CA ASP A 31 50.69 4.18 -33.12
C ASP A 31 52.17 4.48 -32.85
N THR A 32 52.56 5.73 -33.11
CA THR A 32 53.95 6.17 -33.06
C THR A 32 54.34 6.83 -31.75
N GLY A 33 53.48 6.74 -30.73
CA GLY A 33 53.67 7.41 -29.44
C GLY A 33 53.08 8.82 -29.37
N ALA A 34 52.27 9.25 -30.34
CA ALA A 34 51.67 10.59 -30.33
C ALA A 34 50.70 10.80 -29.15
N ALA A 35 50.63 12.04 -28.66
CA ALA A 35 49.67 12.42 -27.62
C ALA A 35 48.22 12.19 -28.09
N PHE A 36 47.33 11.84 -27.16
CA PHE A 36 45.92 11.56 -27.46
C PHE A 36 45.25 12.75 -28.16
N ASP A 37 44.71 12.51 -29.34
CA ASP A 37 44.19 13.55 -30.25
C ASP A 37 42.65 13.68 -30.24
N GLY A 38 41.96 12.89 -29.41
CA GLY A 38 40.51 12.76 -29.41
C GLY A 38 40.00 11.47 -30.04
N ALA A 39 40.82 10.79 -30.84
CA ALA A 39 40.54 9.49 -31.44
C ALA A 39 41.43 8.38 -30.87
N GLN A 40 42.74 8.60 -30.80
CA GLN A 40 43.68 7.63 -30.20
C GLN A 40 44.96 8.32 -29.72
N GLY A 41 45.74 7.62 -28.88
CA GLY A 41 47.08 8.04 -28.49
C GLY A 41 47.28 8.06 -26.98
N TRP A 42 48.31 8.77 -26.53
CA TRP A 42 48.84 8.65 -25.18
C TRP A 42 48.43 9.79 -24.25
N VAL A 43 48.15 9.44 -22.99
CA VAL A 43 47.89 10.35 -21.87
C VAL A 43 48.80 10.01 -20.69
N ARG A 44 48.93 10.92 -19.73
CA ARG A 44 49.66 10.63 -18.48
C ARG A 44 48.90 9.62 -17.62
N GLN A 45 49.57 8.56 -17.18
CA GLN A 45 48.96 7.51 -16.36
C GLN A 45 48.44 8.03 -15.00
N ASP A 46 49.11 9.00 -14.39
CA ASP A 46 48.68 9.61 -13.12
C ASP A 46 47.49 10.57 -13.27
N SER A 47 47.09 10.90 -14.50
CA SER A 47 45.92 11.74 -14.78
C SER A 47 44.60 10.96 -14.92
N LEU A 48 44.64 9.62 -14.89
CA LEU A 48 43.46 8.75 -15.08
C LEU A 48 42.39 8.85 -13.98
N THR A 49 42.64 9.61 -12.91
CA THR A 49 41.66 9.85 -11.82
C THR A 49 40.90 11.16 -11.96
N GLY A 50 41.15 11.92 -13.03
CA GLY A 50 40.54 13.22 -13.30
C GLY A 50 40.55 13.56 -14.79
N THR A 51 40.91 14.80 -15.14
CA THR A 51 41.07 15.18 -16.55
C THR A 51 42.32 14.52 -17.14
N HIS A 52 42.14 13.62 -18.11
CA HIS A 52 43.24 12.92 -18.77
C HIS A 52 44.09 13.91 -19.57
N VAL A 53 45.39 13.97 -19.26
CA VAL A 53 46.32 14.94 -19.85
C VAL A 53 47.10 14.27 -20.99
N PRO A 54 46.95 14.71 -22.26
CA PRO A 54 47.70 14.16 -23.38
C PRO A 54 49.23 14.19 -23.16
N LEU A 55 49.92 13.13 -23.58
CA LEU A 55 51.35 12.92 -23.37
C LEU A 55 51.99 12.40 -24.65
N ASP A 56 52.99 13.10 -25.18
CA ASP A 56 53.78 12.61 -26.32
C ASP A 56 54.86 11.64 -25.82
N LEU A 57 54.79 10.39 -26.28
CA LEU A 57 55.72 9.29 -26.02
C LEU A 57 56.44 8.82 -27.28
N THR A 58 56.53 9.65 -28.33
CA THR A 58 57.19 9.28 -29.59
C THR A 58 58.62 8.78 -29.37
N LEU A 59 59.35 9.38 -28.43
CA LEU A 59 60.69 8.99 -28.02
C LEU A 59 60.76 7.64 -27.29
N ASN A 60 59.65 7.03 -26.90
CA ASN A 60 59.58 5.76 -26.16
C ASN A 60 59.37 4.55 -27.06
N THR A 61 59.17 4.75 -28.38
CA THR A 61 59.00 3.65 -29.33
C THR A 61 60.34 3.02 -29.71
N ARG A 62 60.38 1.70 -29.92
CA ARG A 62 61.58 0.96 -30.31
C ARG A 62 61.25 -0.06 -31.41
N ASP A 63 62.21 -0.23 -32.31
CA ASP A 63 62.22 -1.29 -33.32
C ASP A 63 63.47 -2.13 -33.11
N ARG A 64 63.30 -3.45 -32.95
CA ARG A 64 64.41 -4.39 -32.76
C ARG A 64 64.96 -4.93 -34.08
N ALA A 65 64.31 -4.64 -35.22
CA ALA A 65 64.72 -4.98 -36.58
C ALA A 65 65.15 -6.46 -36.75
N ARG A 66 64.45 -7.38 -36.09
CA ARG A 66 64.79 -8.82 -36.09
C ARG A 66 64.17 -9.55 -37.26
N THR A 67 64.97 -10.36 -37.95
CA THR A 67 64.48 -11.31 -38.94
C THR A 67 63.93 -12.57 -38.27
N GLY A 68 62.82 -13.10 -38.78
CA GLY A 68 62.24 -14.38 -38.32
C GLY A 68 61.32 -14.31 -37.08
N VAL A 69 61.00 -13.12 -36.57
CA VAL A 69 59.99 -12.90 -35.52
C VAL A 69 58.74 -12.28 -36.14
N ASP A 70 57.56 -12.52 -35.55
CA ASP A 70 56.33 -11.84 -35.93
C ASP A 70 56.54 -10.31 -35.91
N ALA A 71 56.21 -9.65 -37.03
CA ALA A 71 56.43 -8.21 -37.20
C ALA A 71 55.75 -7.37 -36.09
N ARG A 72 54.64 -7.85 -35.52
CA ARG A 72 53.91 -7.18 -34.42
C ARG A 72 54.66 -7.21 -33.09
N LEU A 73 55.59 -8.14 -32.93
CA LEU A 73 56.41 -8.29 -31.73
C LEU A 73 57.80 -7.67 -31.90
N GLY A 74 58.16 -7.29 -33.14
CA GLY A 74 59.44 -6.65 -33.45
C GLY A 74 59.54 -5.19 -33.01
N THR A 75 58.40 -4.56 -32.74
CA THR A 75 58.31 -3.17 -32.27
C THR A 75 57.58 -3.10 -30.93
N LEU A 76 57.85 -2.03 -30.18
CA LEU A 76 57.21 -1.77 -28.89
C LEU A 76 57.23 -0.29 -28.53
N ILE A 77 56.49 0.05 -27.48
CA ILE A 77 56.62 1.32 -26.78
C ILE A 77 56.76 1.10 -25.28
N HIS A 78 57.61 1.89 -24.63
CA HIS A 78 57.78 1.88 -23.18
C HIS A 78 56.73 2.77 -22.51
N LEU A 79 56.01 2.20 -21.54
CA LEU A 79 54.96 2.91 -20.81
C LEU A 79 55.49 3.64 -19.57
N GLN A 80 56.62 3.17 -19.01
CA GLN A 80 57.23 3.70 -17.79
C GLN A 80 58.75 3.84 -17.96
N TYR A 81 59.21 4.69 -18.90
CA TYR A 81 60.64 4.78 -19.22
C TYR A 81 61.50 5.24 -18.03
N GLY A 82 60.91 5.96 -17.07
CA GLY A 82 61.61 6.40 -15.85
C GLY A 82 62.06 5.26 -14.93
N ASP A 83 61.54 4.03 -15.12
CA ASP A 83 61.94 2.86 -14.33
C ASP A 83 63.32 2.32 -14.75
N VAL A 84 63.82 2.73 -15.91
CA VAL A 84 65.18 2.45 -16.36
C VAL A 84 65.97 3.75 -16.37
N ASN A 85 67.22 3.74 -15.89
CA ASN A 85 68.11 4.91 -15.77
C ASN A 85 68.57 5.49 -17.15
N GLY A 86 67.74 5.40 -18.19
CA GLY A 86 68.00 5.91 -19.54
C GLY A 86 67.53 7.35 -19.71
N THR A 87 68.26 8.14 -20.50
CA THR A 87 67.98 9.57 -20.75
C THR A 87 67.38 9.86 -22.14
N SER A 88 67.08 8.83 -22.94
CA SER A 88 66.66 8.97 -24.35
C SER A 88 65.16 8.83 -24.59
N GLY A 89 64.35 8.87 -23.54
CA GLY A 89 62.88 8.75 -23.60
C GLY A 89 62.19 9.65 -22.58
N VAL A 90 60.87 9.71 -22.67
CA VAL A 90 59.99 10.42 -21.76
C VAL A 90 59.77 9.57 -20.51
N THR A 91 60.21 10.08 -19.36
CA THR A 91 60.21 9.36 -18.08
C THR A 91 58.85 9.34 -17.38
N THR A 92 57.95 10.26 -17.74
CA THR A 92 56.57 10.28 -17.25
C THR A 92 55.82 9.05 -17.74
N ALA A 93 55.20 8.30 -16.82
CA ALA A 93 54.45 7.10 -17.18
C ALA A 93 53.19 7.44 -18.00
N GLY A 94 52.95 6.68 -19.07
CA GLY A 94 51.82 6.88 -19.97
C GLY A 94 50.80 5.75 -19.94
N ALA A 95 49.57 6.10 -20.29
CA ALA A 95 48.48 5.19 -20.62
C ALA A 95 48.00 5.49 -22.04
N TRP A 96 47.52 4.46 -22.74
CA TRP A 96 47.02 4.57 -24.10
C TRP A 96 45.50 4.62 -24.10
N GLU A 97 44.91 5.53 -24.87
CA GLU A 97 43.47 5.68 -25.04
C GLU A 97 43.05 5.47 -26.50
N TYR A 98 41.86 4.91 -26.69
CA TYR A 98 41.20 4.77 -27.98
C TYR A 98 39.71 5.11 -27.86
N ALA A 99 39.24 6.10 -28.63
CA ALA A 99 37.86 6.58 -28.57
C ALA A 99 36.90 5.53 -29.17
N VAL A 100 35.98 5.03 -28.36
CA VAL A 100 34.95 4.07 -28.76
C VAL A 100 33.63 4.37 -28.07
N PRO A 101 32.46 4.16 -28.68
CA PRO A 101 31.20 4.37 -27.97
C PRO A 101 31.12 3.47 -26.74
N ALA A 102 30.44 3.92 -25.67
CA ALA A 102 30.19 3.08 -24.51
C ALA A 102 29.60 1.71 -24.93
N GLY A 103 30.05 0.65 -24.28
CA GLY A 103 29.73 -0.72 -24.67
C GLY A 103 30.69 -1.76 -24.08
N THR A 104 30.46 -3.03 -24.41
CA THR A 104 31.34 -4.13 -24.00
C THR A 104 32.33 -4.45 -25.10
N TYR A 105 33.60 -4.59 -24.74
CA TYR A 105 34.70 -4.78 -25.66
C TYR A 105 35.55 -5.96 -25.26
N GLN A 106 35.93 -6.77 -26.25
CA GLN A 106 36.98 -7.76 -26.11
C GLN A 106 38.29 -7.12 -26.59
N VAL A 107 39.29 -7.06 -25.71
CA VAL A 107 40.58 -6.43 -25.97
C VAL A 107 41.70 -7.42 -25.78
N THR A 108 42.50 -7.59 -26.83
CA THR A 108 43.72 -8.38 -26.82
C THR A 108 44.91 -7.45 -26.75
N VAL A 109 45.81 -7.67 -25.79
CA VAL A 109 47.06 -6.90 -25.64
C VAL A 109 48.26 -7.85 -25.67
N SER A 110 49.40 -7.39 -26.19
CA SER A 110 50.68 -8.09 -26.09
C SER A 110 51.74 -7.19 -25.47
N ALA A 111 52.49 -7.72 -24.51
CA ALA A 111 53.62 -7.05 -23.88
C ALA A 111 54.85 -7.95 -23.82
N GLY A 112 56.02 -7.36 -23.90
CA GLY A 112 57.30 -8.07 -23.97
C GLY A 112 58.36 -7.33 -24.77
N ASP A 113 59.59 -7.81 -24.66
CA ASP A 113 60.76 -7.25 -25.31
C ASP A 113 61.91 -8.26 -25.33
N GLN A 114 62.86 -8.00 -26.23
CA GLN A 114 64.11 -8.72 -26.38
C GLN A 114 65.20 -7.80 -26.97
N PRO A 115 66.48 -7.99 -26.63
CA PRO A 115 67.03 -8.96 -25.66
C PRO A 115 67.04 -8.42 -24.21
N ALA A 116 66.33 -7.32 -23.95
CA ALA A 116 66.31 -6.69 -22.64
C ALA A 116 65.21 -7.30 -21.74
N TYR A 117 65.66 -8.15 -20.81
CA TYR A 117 64.81 -8.81 -19.79
C TYR A 117 64.85 -8.07 -18.45
N ASP A 118 64.79 -6.74 -18.52
CA ASP A 118 64.95 -5.81 -17.39
C ASP A 118 63.61 -5.29 -16.82
N SER A 119 62.50 -5.94 -17.19
CA SER A 119 61.15 -5.41 -17.01
C SER A 119 60.22 -6.43 -16.36
N THR A 120 59.22 -5.92 -15.62
CA THR A 120 58.10 -6.70 -15.09
C THR A 120 56.81 -6.13 -15.66
N HIS A 121 56.27 -6.77 -16.70
CA HIS A 121 55.17 -6.25 -17.50
C HIS A 121 53.81 -6.49 -16.84
N THR A 122 53.10 -5.42 -16.51
CA THR A 122 51.68 -5.43 -16.16
C THR A 122 50.92 -4.58 -17.17
N VAL A 123 49.80 -5.08 -17.66
CA VAL A 123 48.89 -4.37 -18.57
C VAL A 123 47.46 -4.51 -18.07
N ARG A 124 46.77 -3.39 -17.84
CA ARG A 124 45.36 -3.33 -17.47
C ARG A 124 44.57 -2.64 -18.58
N VAL A 125 43.35 -3.12 -18.82
CA VAL A 125 42.41 -2.53 -19.78
C VAL A 125 41.14 -2.18 -19.01
N GLU A 126 40.69 -0.92 -19.04
CA GLU A 126 39.54 -0.45 -18.25
C GLU A 126 39.64 -0.84 -16.75
N GLY A 127 40.87 -0.80 -16.20
CA GLY A 127 41.17 -1.22 -14.83
C GLY A 127 41.23 -2.74 -14.59
N VAL A 128 40.85 -3.58 -15.55
CA VAL A 128 40.94 -5.05 -15.48
C VAL A 128 42.32 -5.53 -15.93
N THR A 129 43.02 -6.27 -15.07
CA THR A 129 44.37 -6.79 -15.38
C THR A 129 44.32 -7.87 -16.46
N ALA A 130 44.92 -7.59 -17.62
CA ALA A 130 45.07 -8.54 -18.73
C ALA A 130 46.40 -9.32 -18.63
N ILE A 131 47.50 -8.62 -18.34
CA ILE A 131 48.81 -9.23 -18.09
C ILE A 131 49.27 -8.78 -16.70
N SER A 132 49.68 -9.71 -15.85
CA SER A 132 50.08 -9.44 -14.46
C SER A 132 51.53 -9.86 -14.22
N GLY A 133 52.42 -8.88 -14.00
CA GLY A 133 53.79 -9.12 -13.54
C GLY A 133 54.64 -10.06 -14.41
N PHE A 134 54.45 -10.04 -15.73
CA PHE A 134 55.17 -10.92 -16.65
C PHE A 134 56.62 -10.45 -16.85
N VAL A 135 57.58 -11.31 -16.49
CA VAL A 135 59.01 -11.08 -16.75
C VAL A 135 59.43 -11.87 -17.99
N SER A 136 59.90 -11.16 -19.01
CA SER A 136 60.39 -11.77 -20.24
C SER A 136 61.67 -12.57 -19.99
N THR A 137 61.84 -13.69 -20.71
CA THR A 137 63.06 -14.51 -20.69
C THR A 137 63.41 -14.92 -22.12
N ALA A 138 64.62 -15.42 -22.34
CA ALA A 138 65.00 -15.97 -23.65
C ALA A 138 64.11 -17.14 -24.13
N ALA A 139 63.37 -17.80 -23.23
CA ALA A 139 62.43 -18.86 -23.58
C ALA A 139 60.99 -18.35 -23.79
N ALA A 140 60.66 -17.17 -23.27
CA ALA A 140 59.33 -16.58 -23.32
C ALA A 140 59.47 -15.05 -23.33
N GLU A 141 59.63 -14.49 -24.53
CA GLU A 141 59.99 -13.09 -24.74
C GLU A 141 58.76 -12.15 -24.70
N PHE A 142 57.58 -12.70 -24.98
CA PHE A 142 56.32 -11.95 -25.08
C PHE A 142 55.18 -12.71 -24.40
N ARG A 143 54.17 -11.97 -23.93
CA ARG A 143 52.92 -12.51 -23.43
C ARG A 143 51.75 -11.74 -24.03
N GLN A 144 50.76 -12.49 -24.50
CA GLN A 144 49.50 -11.97 -24.97
C GLN A 144 48.38 -12.40 -24.03
N ALA A 145 47.38 -11.54 -23.84
CA ALA A 145 46.15 -11.86 -23.12
C ALA A 145 44.95 -11.14 -23.73
N THR A 146 43.75 -11.70 -23.52
CA THR A 146 42.49 -11.12 -23.97
C THR A 146 41.53 -10.98 -22.79
N VAL A 147 40.96 -9.79 -22.60
CA VAL A 147 39.96 -9.50 -21.56
C VAL A 147 38.68 -8.95 -22.19
N THR A 148 37.53 -9.15 -21.51
CA THR A 148 36.25 -8.52 -21.89
C THR A 148 35.90 -7.47 -20.85
N VAL A 149 35.75 -6.22 -21.28
CA VAL A 149 35.62 -5.05 -20.40
C VAL A 149 34.50 -4.10 -20.85
N PRO A 150 33.79 -3.46 -19.91
CA PRO A 150 32.83 -2.41 -20.24
C PRO A 150 33.52 -1.04 -20.32
N VAL A 151 33.39 -0.36 -21.47
CA VAL A 151 33.74 1.06 -21.64
C VAL A 151 32.52 1.90 -21.30
N ARG A 152 32.66 2.87 -20.39
CA ARG A 152 31.52 3.69 -19.88
C ARG A 152 31.59 5.15 -20.28
N ASP A 153 32.79 5.69 -20.43
CA ASP A 153 33.08 7.11 -20.66
C ASP A 153 33.33 7.44 -22.14
N GLY A 154 33.26 6.43 -23.01
CA GLY A 154 33.52 6.58 -24.44
C GLY A 154 34.99 6.46 -24.83
N ARG A 155 35.86 5.99 -23.93
CA ARG A 155 37.29 5.77 -24.18
C ARG A 155 37.73 4.43 -23.63
N LEU A 156 38.45 3.67 -24.45
CA LEU A 156 39.12 2.46 -23.99
C LEU A 156 40.53 2.82 -23.53
N THR A 157 40.83 2.57 -22.26
CA THR A 157 42.09 2.92 -21.59
C THR A 157 42.92 1.66 -21.32
N VAL A 158 44.18 1.68 -21.74
CA VAL A 158 45.19 0.66 -21.47
C VAL A 158 46.36 1.27 -20.69
N ASP A 159 46.60 0.79 -19.47
CA ASP A 159 47.65 1.31 -18.60
C ASP A 159 48.59 0.20 -18.08
N ALA A 160 49.69 0.60 -17.45
CA ALA A 160 50.71 -0.30 -16.92
C ALA A 160 50.84 -0.25 -15.39
N ALA A 161 49.85 0.27 -14.66
CA ALA A 161 49.98 0.41 -13.20
C ALA A 161 50.24 -0.95 -12.53
N GLY A 162 51.23 -0.98 -11.63
CA GLY A 162 51.73 -2.21 -11.01
C GLY A 162 52.76 -2.98 -11.85
N GLY A 163 53.17 -2.46 -13.00
CA GLY A 163 54.32 -2.94 -13.78
C GLY A 163 55.57 -2.11 -13.51
N VAL A 164 56.71 -2.59 -14.00
CA VAL A 164 58.00 -1.89 -14.04
C VAL A 164 58.51 -1.98 -15.47
N ASN A 165 58.71 -0.82 -16.11
CA ASN A 165 59.15 -0.70 -17.50
C ASN A 165 58.29 -1.55 -18.46
N THR A 166 56.95 -1.49 -18.33
CA THR A 166 56.06 -2.22 -19.24
C THR A 166 56.30 -1.80 -20.69
N LYS A 167 56.44 -2.78 -21.58
CA LYS A 167 56.64 -2.58 -23.02
C LYS A 167 55.49 -3.22 -23.78
N LEU A 168 54.69 -2.39 -24.45
CA LEU A 168 53.50 -2.83 -25.16
C LEU A 168 53.82 -2.97 -26.65
N ASN A 169 53.43 -4.09 -27.26
CA ASN A 169 53.71 -4.40 -28.67
C ASN A 169 52.53 -4.03 -29.57
N TYR A 170 51.34 -4.54 -29.25
CA TYR A 170 50.11 -4.25 -29.99
C TYR A 170 48.85 -4.38 -29.13
N VAL A 171 47.76 -3.76 -29.57
CA VAL A 171 46.39 -3.94 -29.06
C VAL A 171 45.43 -4.28 -30.21
N GLU A 172 44.54 -5.25 -29.99
CA GLU A 172 43.37 -5.48 -30.85
C GLU A 172 42.09 -5.24 -30.05
N VAL A 173 41.17 -4.44 -30.58
CA VAL A 173 39.91 -4.06 -29.95
C VAL A 173 38.75 -4.57 -30.79
N SER A 174 37.81 -5.28 -30.18
CA SER A 174 36.57 -5.74 -30.82
C SER A 174 35.36 -5.43 -29.96
N ARG A 175 34.26 -4.98 -30.56
CA ARG A 175 32.98 -4.73 -29.86
C ARG A 175 32.20 -6.03 -29.75
N VAL A 176 31.62 -6.26 -28.57
CA VAL A 176 30.72 -7.38 -28.31
C VAL A 176 29.29 -6.85 -28.32
N THR A 177 28.43 -7.36 -29.20
CA THR A 177 26.99 -7.02 -29.23
C THR A 177 26.15 -8.23 -28.82
N ALA A 178 25.00 -7.99 -28.16
CA ALA A 178 24.04 -9.04 -27.88
C ALA A 178 23.37 -9.54 -29.17
N ASP A 179 22.65 -10.65 -29.12
CA ASP A 179 21.84 -11.09 -30.25
C ASP A 179 20.57 -10.21 -30.39
N PRO A 180 20.05 -10.00 -31.62
CA PRO A 180 18.72 -9.43 -31.81
C PRO A 180 17.66 -10.28 -31.07
N PRO A 181 16.63 -9.66 -30.48
CA PRO A 181 15.54 -10.42 -29.87
C PRO A 181 14.81 -11.28 -30.91
N ALA A 182 14.57 -12.55 -30.59
CA ALA A 182 13.90 -13.50 -31.48
C ALA A 182 12.59 -14.00 -30.89
N GLY A 183 11.68 -14.47 -31.74
CA GLY A 183 10.41 -15.06 -31.29
C GLY A 183 9.47 -14.08 -30.58
N LEU A 184 9.51 -12.79 -30.95
CA LEU A 184 8.58 -11.81 -30.41
C LEU A 184 7.15 -12.24 -30.73
N THR A 185 6.31 -12.31 -29.70
CA THR A 185 4.87 -12.55 -29.78
C THR A 185 4.13 -11.40 -29.14
N ALA A 186 2.93 -11.11 -29.66
CA ALA A 186 2.02 -10.13 -29.10
C ALA A 186 0.66 -10.79 -28.89
N THR A 187 0.30 -11.02 -27.63
CA THR A 187 -0.96 -11.65 -27.24
C THR A 187 -1.95 -10.55 -26.85
N PRO A 188 -3.02 -10.32 -27.65
CA PRO A 188 -4.05 -9.35 -27.29
C PRO A 188 -4.84 -9.84 -26.07
N GLY A 189 -5.18 -8.90 -25.18
CA GLY A 189 -6.17 -9.06 -24.14
C GLY A 189 -7.17 -7.90 -24.17
N ASP A 190 -8.04 -7.82 -23.17
CA ASP A 190 -8.92 -6.66 -23.01
C ASP A 190 -8.13 -5.45 -22.51
N GLY A 191 -8.03 -4.40 -23.31
CA GLY A 191 -7.31 -3.17 -22.96
C GLY A 191 -5.81 -3.36 -22.78
N GLN A 192 -5.24 -4.48 -23.25
CA GLN A 192 -3.82 -4.78 -23.10
C GLN A 192 -3.24 -5.63 -24.24
N VAL A 193 -1.92 -5.59 -24.39
CA VAL A 193 -1.13 -6.52 -25.22
C VAL A 193 0.07 -7.02 -24.42
N ALA A 194 0.15 -8.33 -24.20
CA ALA A 194 1.30 -8.97 -23.59
C ALA A 194 2.34 -9.34 -24.66
N LEU A 195 3.56 -8.85 -24.49
CA LEU A 195 4.70 -9.14 -25.36
C LEU A 195 5.65 -10.11 -24.66
N SER A 196 6.11 -11.12 -25.40
CA SER A 196 7.18 -12.02 -24.94
C SER A 196 8.14 -12.33 -26.09
N TRP A 197 9.43 -12.49 -25.77
CA TRP A 197 10.46 -12.82 -26.74
C TRP A 197 11.59 -13.62 -26.08
N THR A 198 12.57 -14.02 -26.88
CA THR A 198 13.80 -14.67 -26.43
C THR A 198 15.00 -13.76 -26.70
N GLY A 199 15.97 -13.76 -25.79
CA GLY A 199 17.24 -13.06 -25.94
C GLY A 199 18.06 -13.12 -24.64
N ASN A 200 19.30 -12.63 -24.69
CA ASN A 200 20.25 -12.63 -23.57
C ASN A 200 20.87 -11.24 -23.29
N ALA A 201 20.24 -10.18 -23.78
CA ALA A 201 20.75 -8.82 -23.62
C ALA A 201 20.49 -8.30 -22.20
N ALA A 202 21.38 -7.45 -21.69
CA ALA A 202 21.20 -6.78 -20.41
C ALA A 202 19.99 -5.82 -20.40
N SER A 203 19.57 -5.33 -21.57
CA SER A 203 18.39 -4.49 -21.74
C SER A 203 17.78 -4.63 -23.14
N TYR A 204 16.49 -4.34 -23.22
CA TYR A 204 15.66 -4.37 -24.43
C TYR A 204 14.86 -3.07 -24.53
N GLN A 205 14.84 -2.46 -25.71
CA GLN A 205 13.99 -1.32 -26.01
C GLN A 205 12.72 -1.80 -26.71
N VAL A 206 11.55 -1.51 -26.14
CA VAL A 206 10.24 -1.95 -26.65
C VAL A 206 9.56 -0.79 -27.37
N TYR A 207 9.16 -1.00 -28.61
CA TYR A 207 8.54 0.01 -29.47
C TYR A 207 7.10 -0.37 -29.83
N ARG A 208 6.23 0.64 -29.95
CA ARG A 208 4.88 0.53 -30.52
C ARG A 208 4.67 1.61 -31.58
N GLY A 209 4.34 1.20 -32.80
CA GLY A 209 4.17 2.15 -33.92
C GLY A 209 5.42 3.00 -34.20
N GLY A 210 6.61 2.52 -33.83
CA GLY A 210 7.87 3.25 -33.94
C GLY A 210 8.23 4.14 -32.73
N THR A 211 7.33 4.35 -31.78
CA THR A 211 7.59 5.09 -30.53
C THR A 211 8.15 4.15 -29.46
N LEU A 212 9.24 4.55 -28.79
CA LEU A 212 9.78 3.83 -27.64
C LEU A 212 8.80 3.91 -26.48
N LEU A 213 8.33 2.75 -26.01
CA LEU A 213 7.47 2.64 -24.82
C LEU A 213 8.30 2.51 -23.54
N ALA A 214 9.29 1.62 -23.54
CA ALA A 214 10.08 1.29 -22.35
C ALA A 214 11.44 0.66 -22.71
N THR A 215 12.38 0.75 -21.76
CA THR A 215 13.60 -0.06 -21.74
C THR A 215 13.50 -1.03 -20.57
N VAL A 216 13.56 -2.34 -20.84
CA VAL A 216 13.34 -3.41 -19.86
C VAL A 216 14.53 -4.36 -19.78
N SER A 217 14.76 -5.01 -18.63
CA SER A 217 15.79 -6.04 -18.47
C SER A 217 15.27 -7.47 -18.63
N LYS A 218 13.94 -7.66 -18.60
CA LYS A 218 13.29 -8.97 -18.80
C LYS A 218 12.80 -9.10 -20.25
N ALA A 219 12.78 -10.32 -20.78
CA ALA A 219 12.33 -10.62 -22.15
C ALA A 219 10.79 -10.66 -22.30
N SER A 220 10.11 -9.69 -21.67
CA SER A 220 8.65 -9.57 -21.64
C SER A 220 8.23 -8.14 -21.33
N TYR A 221 7.07 -7.71 -21.85
CA TYR A 221 6.48 -6.40 -21.55
C TYR A 221 4.96 -6.46 -21.66
N LEU A 222 4.23 -5.81 -20.75
CA LEU A 222 2.77 -5.69 -20.84
C LEU A 222 2.42 -4.24 -21.19
N ASP A 223 1.81 -4.04 -22.35
CA ASP A 223 1.30 -2.73 -22.77
C ASP A 223 -0.18 -2.62 -22.39
N THR A 224 -0.50 -1.78 -21.41
CA THR A 224 -1.87 -1.51 -20.94
C THR A 224 -2.43 -0.19 -21.46
N ALA A 225 -1.67 0.54 -22.30
CA ALA A 225 -2.07 1.84 -22.83
C ALA A 225 -2.66 1.69 -24.25
N VAL A 226 -3.54 0.71 -24.44
CA VAL A 226 -4.12 0.33 -25.74
C VAL A 226 -5.64 0.31 -25.70
N THR A 227 -6.27 0.54 -26.85
CA THR A 227 -7.73 0.55 -27.01
C THR A 227 -8.21 -0.68 -27.76
N ASN A 228 -9.26 -1.33 -27.26
CA ASN A 228 -9.89 -2.46 -27.96
C ASN A 228 -10.35 -2.08 -29.38
N GLY A 229 -10.23 -3.03 -30.30
CA GLY A 229 -10.54 -2.86 -31.71
C GLY A 229 -9.47 -2.10 -32.51
N THR A 230 -8.44 -1.53 -31.85
CA THR A 230 -7.34 -0.85 -32.53
C THR A 230 -6.15 -1.80 -32.69
N ALA A 231 -5.63 -1.94 -33.91
CA ALA A 231 -4.45 -2.75 -34.16
C ALA A 231 -3.17 -2.00 -33.80
N TYR A 232 -2.28 -2.63 -33.03
CA TYR A 232 -0.98 -2.09 -32.63
C TYR A 232 0.16 -2.97 -33.15
N ALA A 233 1.24 -2.34 -33.61
CA ALA A 233 2.44 -3.02 -34.09
C ALA A 233 3.62 -2.81 -33.13
N TYR A 234 4.28 -3.90 -32.73
CA TYR A 234 5.34 -3.93 -31.74
C TYR A 234 6.66 -4.46 -32.29
N ARG A 235 7.77 -3.91 -31.79
CA ARG A 235 9.14 -4.31 -32.12
C ARG A 235 10.03 -4.15 -30.91
N VAL A 236 10.97 -5.08 -30.69
CA VAL A 236 11.93 -5.00 -29.58
C VAL A 236 13.35 -4.93 -30.14
N THR A 237 14.22 -4.10 -29.56
CA THR A 237 15.60 -3.94 -30.05
C THR A 237 16.64 -4.06 -28.95
N THR A 238 17.82 -4.57 -29.33
CA THR A 238 19.06 -4.57 -28.55
C THR A 238 20.15 -3.83 -29.32
N ASP A 239 21.37 -3.78 -28.79
CA ASP A 239 22.54 -3.28 -29.51
C ASP A 239 22.96 -4.18 -30.69
N GLY A 240 22.54 -5.44 -30.69
CA GLY A 240 22.66 -6.37 -31.82
C GLY A 240 21.66 -6.15 -32.95
N GLY A 241 20.59 -5.38 -32.71
CA GLY A 241 19.56 -5.08 -33.68
C GLY A 241 18.14 -5.47 -33.25
N PRO A 242 17.18 -5.39 -34.18
CA PRO A 242 15.76 -5.54 -33.86
C PRO A 242 15.21 -6.96 -34.03
N SER A 243 14.11 -7.21 -33.34
CA SER A 243 13.18 -8.30 -33.65
C SER A 243 12.40 -8.03 -34.94
N ALA A 244 11.72 -9.07 -35.43
CA ALA A 244 10.59 -8.88 -36.34
C ALA A 244 9.48 -8.05 -35.66
N THR A 245 8.69 -7.33 -36.48
CA THR A 245 7.50 -6.62 -36.01
C THR A 245 6.33 -7.60 -35.91
N VAL A 246 5.56 -7.54 -34.82
CA VAL A 246 4.31 -8.28 -34.64
C VAL A 246 3.16 -7.33 -34.38
N SER A 247 1.93 -7.73 -34.71
CA SER A 247 0.74 -6.93 -34.46
C SER A 247 -0.27 -7.66 -33.59
N ALA A 248 -1.00 -6.91 -32.78
CA ALA A 248 -2.12 -7.41 -31.97
C ALA A 248 -3.27 -6.40 -31.98
N THR A 249 -4.50 -6.89 -31.97
CA THR A 249 -5.71 -6.07 -31.81
C THR A 249 -6.39 -6.49 -30.52
N PRO A 250 -6.27 -5.71 -29.43
CA PRO A 250 -6.98 -5.94 -28.18
C PRO A 250 -8.49 -6.02 -28.41
N ALA A 251 -9.19 -6.83 -27.63
CA ALA A 251 -10.64 -7.00 -27.75
C ALA A 251 -11.26 -7.21 -26.36
N ALA A 252 -12.48 -6.71 -26.18
CA ALA A 252 -13.23 -6.94 -24.96
C ALA A 252 -13.53 -8.44 -24.82
N PHE A 253 -13.42 -8.96 -23.59
CA PHE A 253 -13.79 -10.33 -23.30
C PHE A 253 -15.32 -10.46 -23.23
N SER A 254 -15.85 -11.51 -23.84
CA SER A 254 -17.27 -11.86 -23.75
C SER A 254 -17.43 -13.38 -23.75
N LEU A 255 -18.17 -13.90 -22.77
CA LEU A 255 -18.59 -15.30 -22.69
C LEU A 255 -20.09 -15.34 -22.43
N LYS A 256 -20.83 -16.12 -23.23
CA LYS A 256 -22.28 -16.30 -23.10
C LYS A 256 -22.56 -17.79 -23.03
N VAL A 257 -23.09 -18.26 -21.90
CA VAL A 257 -23.30 -19.69 -21.63
C VAL A 257 -24.77 -19.94 -21.40
N ASP A 258 -25.31 -20.91 -22.13
CA ASP A 258 -26.66 -21.44 -22.02
C ASP A 258 -26.60 -22.78 -21.29
N PHE A 259 -27.16 -22.85 -20.10
CA PHE A 259 -27.19 -24.05 -19.27
C PHE A 259 -28.35 -24.92 -19.73
N SER A 260 -28.05 -26.15 -20.17
CA SER A 260 -29.02 -26.97 -20.88
C SER A 260 -28.80 -28.46 -20.70
N ASP A 261 -29.69 -29.28 -21.25
CA ASP A 261 -29.39 -30.70 -21.47
C ASP A 261 -28.43 -30.89 -22.66
N ALA A 262 -27.87 -32.10 -22.79
CA ALA A 262 -26.89 -32.38 -23.84
C ALA A 262 -27.49 -32.42 -25.27
N ALA A 263 -28.81 -32.60 -25.40
CA ALA A 263 -29.49 -32.80 -26.67
C ALA A 263 -29.92 -31.47 -27.33
N THR A 264 -30.20 -30.46 -26.52
CA THR A 264 -30.71 -29.17 -26.98
C THR A 264 -29.57 -28.32 -27.57
N ALA A 265 -29.84 -27.65 -28.69
CA ALA A 265 -28.92 -26.68 -29.27
C ALA A 265 -28.97 -25.38 -28.44
N PRO A 266 -27.82 -24.75 -28.13
CA PRO A 266 -27.82 -23.50 -27.38
C PRO A 266 -28.46 -22.36 -28.16
N ALA A 267 -28.95 -21.34 -27.45
CA ALA A 267 -29.42 -20.11 -28.06
C ALA A 267 -28.35 -19.46 -28.96
N ALA A 268 -28.78 -18.70 -29.97
CA ALA A 268 -27.87 -18.07 -30.93
C ALA A 268 -26.85 -17.16 -30.21
N GLY A 269 -25.56 -17.39 -30.43
CA GLY A 269 -24.47 -16.64 -29.81
C GLY A 269 -24.04 -17.15 -28.42
N TYR A 270 -24.61 -18.26 -27.94
CA TYR A 270 -24.25 -18.90 -26.67
C TYR A 270 -23.49 -20.21 -26.90
N VAL A 271 -22.56 -20.52 -26.01
CA VAL A 271 -22.01 -21.87 -25.86
C VAL A 271 -22.89 -22.66 -24.91
N ARG A 272 -23.04 -23.96 -25.16
CA ARG A 272 -23.80 -24.84 -24.27
C ARG A 272 -22.96 -25.33 -23.10
N ASP A 273 -23.52 -25.28 -21.90
CA ASP A 273 -23.07 -26.13 -20.80
C ASP A 273 -24.14 -27.17 -20.48
N SER A 274 -23.73 -28.44 -20.42
CA SER A 274 -24.61 -29.59 -20.13
C SER A 274 -24.23 -30.35 -18.86
N GLY A 275 -23.38 -29.75 -18.01
CA GLY A 275 -23.01 -30.27 -16.70
C GLY A 275 -21.55 -30.70 -16.58
N GLY A 276 -20.76 -30.63 -17.66
CA GLY A 276 -19.38 -31.12 -17.64
C GLY A 276 -18.49 -30.36 -16.66
N ALA A 277 -17.57 -31.08 -16.01
CA ALA A 277 -16.60 -30.52 -15.06
C ALA A 277 -15.73 -29.41 -15.66
N TYR A 278 -15.27 -28.50 -14.81
CA TYR A 278 -14.32 -27.47 -15.20
C TYR A 278 -13.01 -28.10 -15.69
N THR A 279 -12.54 -27.64 -16.86
CA THR A 279 -11.20 -27.97 -17.36
C THR A 279 -10.56 -26.73 -17.98
N ALA A 280 -9.24 -26.60 -17.85
CA ALA A 280 -8.50 -25.50 -18.46
C ALA A 280 -8.64 -25.48 -20.00
N THR A 281 -8.81 -26.64 -20.63
CA THR A 281 -9.00 -26.75 -22.09
C THR A 281 -10.36 -26.22 -22.53
N ARG A 282 -11.43 -26.47 -21.77
CA ARG A 282 -12.76 -25.93 -22.06
C ARG A 282 -12.87 -24.45 -21.67
N GLY A 283 -12.10 -24.03 -20.66
CA GLY A 283 -12.12 -22.67 -20.12
C GLY A 283 -13.34 -22.38 -19.25
N TYR A 284 -14.23 -23.35 -19.01
CA TYR A 284 -15.35 -23.23 -18.08
C TYR A 284 -15.90 -24.62 -17.71
N GLY A 285 -16.74 -24.68 -16.68
CA GLY A 285 -17.46 -25.88 -16.25
C GLY A 285 -17.75 -25.91 -14.76
N TRP A 286 -18.16 -27.08 -14.25
CA TRP A 286 -18.62 -27.23 -12.87
C TRP A 286 -17.53 -27.67 -11.90
N VAL A 287 -17.62 -27.20 -10.67
CA VAL A 287 -16.82 -27.59 -9.50
C VAL A 287 -17.74 -27.93 -8.34
N ASP A 288 -17.30 -28.79 -7.43
CA ASP A 288 -18.01 -29.08 -6.18
C ASP A 288 -18.11 -27.81 -5.33
N LEU A 289 -19.30 -27.58 -4.76
CA LEU A 289 -19.58 -26.35 -3.99
C LEU A 289 -18.76 -26.23 -2.69
N GLY A 290 -18.32 -27.34 -2.10
CA GLY A 290 -17.58 -27.34 -0.84
C GLY A 290 -16.06 -27.32 -1.02
N GLU A 291 -15.53 -28.15 -1.90
CA GLU A 291 -14.09 -28.33 -2.11
C GLU A 291 -13.51 -27.49 -3.26
N GLY A 292 -14.36 -26.99 -4.17
CA GLY A 292 -13.91 -26.29 -5.38
C GLY A 292 -13.17 -27.18 -6.39
N THR A 293 -13.29 -28.50 -6.24
CA THR A 293 -12.68 -29.49 -7.15
C THR A 293 -13.58 -29.71 -8.37
N PRO A 294 -13.03 -29.96 -9.59
CA PRO A 294 -13.85 -30.21 -10.77
C PRO A 294 -14.90 -31.31 -10.55
N ALA A 295 -16.17 -31.02 -10.84
CA ALA A 295 -17.30 -31.93 -10.62
C ALA A 295 -18.15 -32.06 -11.88
N ASP A 296 -18.51 -33.28 -12.27
CA ASP A 296 -19.36 -33.54 -13.42
C ASP A 296 -20.83 -33.68 -12.99
N LEU A 297 -21.66 -32.71 -13.39
CA LEU A 297 -23.11 -32.67 -13.19
C LEU A 297 -23.90 -33.12 -14.42
N THR A 298 -23.26 -33.79 -15.38
CA THR A 298 -23.92 -34.32 -16.58
C THR A 298 -25.15 -35.14 -16.19
N GLY A 299 -26.29 -34.85 -16.83
CA GLY A 299 -27.58 -35.45 -16.49
C GLY A 299 -28.48 -34.55 -15.62
N ASN A 300 -27.98 -33.41 -15.12
CA ASN A 300 -28.78 -32.42 -14.40
C ASN A 300 -29.47 -31.38 -15.31
N GLY A 301 -29.12 -31.33 -16.59
CA GLY A 301 -29.72 -30.43 -17.57
C GLY A 301 -31.17 -30.81 -17.92
N ARG A 302 -32.01 -29.82 -18.19
CA ARG A 302 -33.42 -29.99 -18.58
C ARG A 302 -33.78 -29.02 -19.70
N ASN A 303 -34.67 -29.45 -20.59
CA ASN A 303 -35.42 -28.61 -21.50
C ASN A 303 -36.92 -28.77 -21.22
N ARG A 304 -37.64 -27.67 -21.06
CA ARG A 304 -39.09 -27.64 -20.80
C ARG A 304 -39.94 -27.43 -22.05
N ASN A 305 -39.31 -27.07 -23.17
CA ASN A 305 -40.00 -26.90 -24.43
C ASN A 305 -40.16 -28.23 -25.18
N PRO A 306 -41.23 -28.37 -26.00
CA PRO A 306 -42.25 -27.35 -26.30
C PRO A 306 -43.36 -27.23 -25.24
N ALA A 307 -43.41 -28.13 -24.24
CA ALA A 307 -44.54 -28.23 -23.29
C ALA A 307 -44.79 -26.95 -22.48
N ALA A 308 -43.75 -26.22 -22.09
CA ALA A 308 -43.87 -24.97 -21.35
C ALA A 308 -44.17 -23.74 -22.21
N GLY A 309 -44.00 -23.82 -23.55
CA GLY A 309 -44.24 -22.70 -24.46
C GLY A 309 -43.38 -21.46 -24.19
N GLN A 310 -42.17 -21.62 -23.63
CA GLN A 310 -41.29 -20.50 -23.31
C GLN A 310 -40.65 -19.95 -24.60
N SER A 311 -40.88 -18.67 -24.90
CA SER A 311 -40.43 -18.02 -26.13
C SER A 311 -38.94 -17.64 -26.12
N ASP A 312 -38.37 -17.36 -24.94
CA ASP A 312 -36.92 -17.16 -24.83
C ASP A 312 -36.22 -18.52 -24.68
N PRO A 313 -35.49 -19.01 -25.69
CA PRO A 313 -34.84 -20.32 -25.63
C PRO A 313 -33.88 -20.44 -24.45
N ARG A 314 -33.26 -19.35 -23.99
CA ARG A 314 -32.34 -19.33 -22.85
C ARG A 314 -33.02 -19.58 -21.51
N LEU A 315 -34.34 -19.40 -21.43
CA LEU A 315 -35.15 -19.63 -20.22
C LEU A 315 -35.97 -20.93 -20.34
N ALA A 316 -35.89 -21.62 -21.48
CA ALA A 316 -36.54 -22.91 -21.68
C ALA A 316 -35.69 -24.07 -21.14
N THR A 317 -34.39 -23.83 -20.97
CA THR A 317 -33.39 -24.79 -20.53
C THR A 317 -32.67 -24.31 -19.28
N PHE A 318 -32.22 -25.26 -18.47
CA PHE A 318 -31.42 -24.97 -17.28
C PHE A 318 -30.62 -26.20 -16.83
N ILE A 319 -29.70 -26.01 -15.90
CA ILE A 319 -29.08 -27.08 -15.09
C ILE A 319 -29.45 -26.93 -13.62
N HIS A 320 -29.81 -28.04 -12.97
CA HIS A 320 -29.87 -28.09 -11.50
C HIS A 320 -28.46 -28.04 -10.90
N ALA A 321 -28.13 -26.92 -10.26
CA ALA A 321 -26.90 -26.74 -9.49
C ALA A 321 -26.97 -27.43 -8.11
N GLN A 322 -28.19 -27.69 -7.62
CA GLN A 322 -28.46 -28.35 -6.34
C GLN A 322 -29.62 -29.34 -6.49
N LEU A 323 -29.39 -30.47 -7.17
CA LEU A 323 -30.47 -31.40 -7.51
C LEU A 323 -31.10 -32.03 -6.24
N PRO A 324 -32.44 -32.01 -6.07
CA PRO A 324 -33.10 -32.60 -4.90
C PRO A 324 -32.87 -34.11 -4.80
N ALA A 325 -32.71 -34.61 -3.56
CA ALA A 325 -32.55 -36.03 -3.28
C ALA A 325 -33.69 -36.87 -3.91
N GLY A 326 -33.33 -38.01 -4.50
CA GLY A 326 -34.28 -38.91 -5.19
C GLY A 326 -34.60 -38.52 -6.64
N SER A 327 -34.10 -37.38 -7.13
CA SER A 327 -34.18 -37.03 -8.55
C SER A 327 -33.14 -37.79 -9.37
N ALA A 328 -33.45 -38.07 -10.65
CA ALA A 328 -32.48 -38.65 -11.58
C ALA A 328 -31.41 -37.62 -11.97
N GLY A 329 -30.14 -37.91 -11.62
CA GLY A 329 -28.99 -37.06 -11.90
C GLY A 329 -27.95 -37.11 -10.78
N VAL A 330 -27.10 -36.09 -10.73
CA VAL A 330 -26.04 -35.90 -9.74
C VAL A 330 -26.56 -35.02 -8.60
N SER A 331 -26.54 -35.55 -7.38
CA SER A 331 -27.06 -34.86 -6.18
C SER A 331 -26.03 -33.97 -5.49
N THR A 332 -24.75 -34.10 -5.85
CA THR A 332 -23.68 -33.21 -5.37
C THR A 332 -23.95 -31.78 -5.84
N PRO A 333 -24.06 -30.81 -4.93
CA PRO A 333 -24.17 -29.40 -5.30
C PRO A 333 -22.92 -28.90 -6.04
N GLY A 334 -23.09 -28.16 -7.13
CA GLY A 334 -21.98 -27.59 -7.87
C GLY A 334 -22.05 -26.08 -8.01
N ALA A 335 -20.89 -25.44 -7.97
CA ALA A 335 -20.68 -24.09 -8.50
C ALA A 335 -20.15 -24.19 -9.94
N TRP A 336 -20.24 -23.10 -10.69
CA TRP A 336 -19.76 -23.01 -12.06
C TRP A 336 -18.61 -22.01 -12.15
N GLU A 337 -17.53 -22.37 -12.83
CA GLU A 337 -16.37 -21.51 -13.04
C GLU A 337 -16.12 -21.25 -14.54
N ALA A 338 -15.57 -20.08 -14.86
CA ALA A 338 -15.01 -19.76 -16.17
C ALA A 338 -13.65 -19.07 -16.03
N ALA A 339 -12.66 -19.51 -16.81
CA ALA A 339 -11.40 -18.83 -16.96
C ALA A 339 -11.63 -17.48 -17.63
N VAL A 340 -11.35 -16.40 -16.91
CA VAL A 340 -11.42 -15.03 -17.41
C VAL A 340 -10.17 -14.27 -16.94
N PRO A 341 -9.63 -13.32 -17.71
CA PRO A 341 -8.54 -12.47 -17.22
C PRO A 341 -8.91 -11.76 -15.91
N ASP A 342 -7.94 -11.43 -15.06
CA ASP A 342 -8.20 -10.53 -13.92
C ASP A 342 -8.72 -9.19 -14.44
N GLY A 343 -9.80 -8.68 -13.82
CA GLY A 343 -10.50 -7.53 -14.35
C GLY A 343 -11.85 -7.31 -13.71
N VAL A 344 -12.62 -6.40 -14.29
CA VAL A 344 -13.99 -6.11 -13.86
C VAL A 344 -14.95 -6.52 -14.98
N TYR A 345 -16.04 -7.18 -14.61
CA TYR A 345 -17.00 -7.78 -15.53
C TYR A 345 -18.42 -7.39 -15.18
N THR A 346 -19.24 -7.07 -16.17
CA THR A 346 -20.69 -7.14 -16.03
C THR A 346 -21.13 -8.57 -16.26
N VAL A 347 -21.87 -9.10 -15.30
CA VAL A 347 -22.32 -10.49 -15.27
C VAL A 347 -23.82 -10.51 -15.12
N THR A 348 -24.52 -11.00 -16.15
CA THR A 348 -25.97 -11.19 -16.12
C THR A 348 -26.26 -12.66 -15.93
N VAL A 349 -26.96 -13.02 -14.86
CA VAL A 349 -27.34 -14.41 -14.57
C VAL A 349 -28.86 -14.53 -14.49
N ALA A 350 -29.40 -15.63 -15.01
CA ALA A 350 -30.80 -16.00 -14.88
C ALA A 350 -30.96 -17.32 -14.12
N THR A 351 -31.99 -17.37 -13.27
CA THR A 351 -32.40 -18.58 -12.54
C THR A 351 -33.91 -18.78 -12.64
N GLY A 352 -34.36 -20.03 -12.77
CA GLY A 352 -35.78 -20.38 -12.79
C GLY A 352 -36.06 -21.75 -13.39
N ASP A 353 -37.33 -22.02 -13.68
CA ASP A 353 -37.82 -23.19 -14.39
C ASP A 353 -39.09 -22.80 -15.15
N ALA A 354 -39.13 -23.00 -16.48
CA ALA A 354 -40.33 -22.72 -17.27
C ALA A 354 -41.52 -23.64 -16.94
N GLY A 355 -41.26 -24.77 -16.28
CA GLY A 355 -42.24 -25.76 -15.86
C GLY A 355 -43.24 -25.26 -14.81
N THR A 356 -43.96 -26.18 -14.19
CA THR A 356 -45.00 -25.87 -13.19
C THR A 356 -44.48 -25.91 -11.74
N ALA A 357 -43.27 -26.43 -11.52
CA ALA A 357 -42.67 -26.55 -10.20
C ALA A 357 -42.26 -25.18 -9.65
N VAL A 358 -42.62 -24.93 -8.38
CA VAL A 358 -42.28 -23.71 -7.62
C VAL A 358 -41.61 -24.06 -6.29
N ASP A 359 -40.95 -25.21 -6.25
CA ASP A 359 -40.39 -25.87 -5.07
C ASP A 359 -38.94 -25.48 -4.77
N SER A 360 -38.41 -24.43 -5.41
CA SER A 360 -37.04 -23.98 -5.29
C SER A 360 -36.88 -22.64 -4.58
N VAL A 361 -35.68 -22.42 -4.06
CA VAL A 361 -35.20 -21.14 -3.53
C VAL A 361 -33.88 -20.86 -4.23
N HIS A 362 -33.91 -20.00 -5.25
CA HIS A 362 -32.74 -19.75 -6.11
C HIS A 362 -31.80 -18.73 -5.47
N TRP A 363 -30.52 -19.06 -5.53
CA TRP A 363 -29.41 -18.18 -5.21
C TRP A 363 -28.40 -18.19 -6.35
N ALA A 364 -27.79 -17.05 -6.62
CA ALA A 364 -26.74 -16.87 -7.60
C ALA A 364 -25.77 -15.83 -7.05
N ALA A 365 -24.72 -16.29 -6.39
CA ALA A 365 -23.58 -15.47 -6.04
C ALA A 365 -22.58 -15.48 -7.21
N VAL A 366 -22.12 -14.30 -7.62
CA VAL A 366 -21.09 -14.11 -8.62
C VAL A 366 -19.93 -13.43 -7.92
N GLU A 367 -18.76 -14.08 -7.87
CA GLU A 367 -17.63 -13.63 -7.03
C GLU A 367 -18.08 -13.36 -5.57
N ASP A 368 -17.77 -12.15 -5.09
CA ASP A 368 -18.10 -11.64 -3.77
C ASP A 368 -19.48 -10.96 -3.71
N GLN A 369 -20.30 -11.07 -4.75
CA GLN A 369 -21.61 -10.41 -4.80
C GLN A 369 -22.76 -11.39 -4.96
N ASN A 370 -23.90 -11.05 -4.37
CA ASN A 370 -25.15 -11.77 -4.63
C ASN A 370 -25.93 -11.10 -5.78
N ALA A 371 -25.99 -11.77 -6.92
CA ALA A 371 -26.85 -11.38 -8.03
C ALA A 371 -28.31 -11.68 -7.71
N ILE A 372 -28.62 -12.94 -7.36
CA ILE A 372 -29.96 -13.38 -6.96
C ILE A 372 -29.84 -14.01 -5.57
N ALA A 373 -30.66 -13.59 -4.61
CA ALA A 373 -30.69 -14.21 -3.29
C ALA A 373 -32.12 -14.42 -2.83
N ALA A 374 -32.41 -15.64 -2.39
CA ALA A 374 -33.70 -16.10 -1.88
C ALA A 374 -34.88 -15.92 -2.84
N PHE A 375 -34.66 -15.99 -4.16
CA PHE A 375 -35.76 -15.91 -5.11
C PHE A 375 -36.63 -17.18 -5.07
N ARG A 376 -37.93 -17.01 -4.80
CA ARG A 376 -38.92 -18.09 -4.79
C ARG A 376 -39.85 -17.92 -6.00
N PRO A 377 -39.82 -18.83 -6.98
CA PRO A 377 -40.71 -18.73 -8.12
C PRO A 377 -42.17 -18.92 -7.68
N THR A 378 -43.08 -18.33 -8.44
CA THR A 378 -44.53 -18.51 -8.32
C THR A 378 -45.09 -18.90 -9.68
N ALA A 379 -46.37 -19.29 -9.72
CA ALA A 379 -47.03 -19.58 -10.99
C ALA A 379 -46.98 -18.39 -11.98
N ALA A 380 -46.96 -17.15 -11.46
CA ALA A 380 -46.92 -15.93 -12.26
C ALA A 380 -45.49 -15.44 -12.57
N VAL A 381 -44.55 -15.64 -11.64
CA VAL A 381 -43.16 -15.16 -11.75
C VAL A 381 -42.21 -16.33 -11.57
N LYS A 382 -41.72 -16.88 -12.69
CA LYS A 382 -40.92 -18.12 -12.71
C LYS A 382 -39.42 -17.91 -12.73
N PHE A 383 -38.96 -16.72 -13.15
CA PHE A 383 -37.55 -16.43 -13.37
C PHE A 383 -37.13 -15.16 -12.65
N ALA A 384 -35.85 -15.12 -12.28
CA ALA A 384 -35.15 -13.91 -11.87
C ALA A 384 -33.91 -13.74 -12.75
N THR A 385 -33.67 -12.52 -13.20
CA THR A 385 -32.50 -12.14 -13.99
C THR A 385 -31.89 -10.89 -13.39
N VAL A 386 -30.59 -10.94 -13.09
CA VAL A 386 -29.89 -9.81 -12.47
C VAL A 386 -28.52 -9.63 -13.11
N THR A 387 -28.13 -8.37 -13.32
CA THR A 387 -26.78 -7.97 -13.71
C THR A 387 -26.01 -7.45 -12.50
N ARG A 388 -24.76 -7.86 -12.35
CA ARG A 388 -23.80 -7.36 -11.36
C ARG A 388 -22.51 -6.93 -12.04
N THR A 389 -21.79 -6.00 -11.43
CA THR A 389 -20.44 -5.63 -11.84
C THR A 389 -19.47 -6.19 -10.81
N VAL A 390 -18.73 -7.24 -11.16
CA VAL A 390 -17.85 -7.99 -10.25
C VAL A 390 -16.39 -7.85 -10.64
N ARG A 391 -15.49 -8.01 -9.67
CA ARG A 391 -14.04 -8.01 -9.91
C ARG A 391 -13.52 -9.44 -9.77
N VAL A 392 -12.73 -9.89 -10.74
CA VAL A 392 -11.99 -11.15 -10.72
C VAL A 392 -10.51 -10.85 -10.48
N THR A 393 -9.89 -11.60 -9.57
CA THR A 393 -8.49 -11.41 -9.15
C THR A 393 -7.64 -12.68 -9.16
N ASP A 394 -8.23 -13.82 -9.50
CA ASP A 394 -7.59 -15.15 -9.49
C ASP A 394 -7.61 -15.83 -10.88
N GLY A 395 -8.00 -15.10 -11.93
CA GLY A 395 -8.15 -15.60 -13.29
C GLY A 395 -9.40 -16.47 -13.51
N LYS A 396 -10.35 -16.50 -12.57
CA LYS A 396 -11.59 -17.28 -12.68
C LYS A 396 -12.80 -16.50 -12.21
N LEU A 397 -13.87 -16.56 -13.00
CA LEU A 397 -15.19 -16.14 -12.56
C LEU A 397 -15.94 -17.34 -11.98
N THR A 398 -16.50 -17.22 -10.79
CA THR A 398 -17.27 -18.22 -10.06
C THR A 398 -18.73 -17.78 -9.90
N LEU A 399 -19.65 -18.65 -10.33
CA LEU A 399 -21.09 -18.57 -10.11
C LEU A 399 -21.52 -19.68 -9.13
N SER A 400 -22.01 -19.31 -7.96
CA SER A 400 -22.32 -20.23 -6.86
C SER A 400 -23.81 -20.22 -6.47
N PRO A 401 -24.44 -21.39 -6.27
CA PRO A 401 -25.79 -21.50 -5.73
C PRO A 401 -25.85 -21.48 -4.18
N ALA A 402 -24.75 -21.17 -3.50
CA ALA A 402 -24.67 -21.19 -2.04
C ALA A 402 -25.80 -20.35 -1.39
N GLY A 403 -26.40 -20.90 -0.33
CA GLY A 403 -27.59 -20.33 0.34
C GLY A 403 -28.94 -20.76 -0.26
N GLY A 404 -28.94 -21.32 -1.48
CA GLY A 404 -30.15 -21.79 -2.16
C GLY A 404 -30.53 -23.24 -1.87
N THR A 405 -31.68 -23.63 -2.42
CA THR A 405 -32.15 -25.02 -2.46
C THR A 405 -32.80 -25.25 -3.82
N ASN A 406 -32.37 -26.31 -4.53
CA ASN A 406 -32.86 -26.60 -5.88
C ASN A 406 -32.66 -25.42 -6.85
N THR A 407 -31.54 -24.70 -6.70
CA THR A 407 -31.14 -23.64 -7.63
C THR A 407 -30.93 -24.23 -9.02
N LYS A 408 -31.49 -23.54 -10.00
CA LYS A 408 -31.38 -23.84 -11.42
C LYS A 408 -30.80 -22.60 -12.11
N PHE A 409 -29.71 -22.77 -12.86
CA PHE A 409 -29.15 -21.71 -13.70
C PHE A 409 -29.64 -21.91 -15.12
N ASP A 410 -30.17 -20.86 -15.73
CA ASP A 410 -30.67 -20.87 -17.11
C ASP A 410 -29.58 -20.36 -18.08
N TYR A 411 -29.06 -19.15 -17.86
CA TYR A 411 -27.93 -18.62 -18.64
C TYR A 411 -27.06 -17.66 -17.82
N ILE A 412 -25.82 -17.45 -18.31
CA ILE A 412 -24.91 -16.41 -17.84
C ILE A 412 -24.25 -15.67 -19.01
N ASP A 413 -24.27 -14.34 -18.95
CA ASP A 413 -23.51 -13.45 -19.83
C ASP A 413 -22.40 -12.79 -19.02
N VAL A 414 -21.15 -12.97 -19.41
CA VAL A 414 -19.97 -12.34 -18.81
C VAL A 414 -19.34 -11.43 -19.85
N VAL A 415 -19.28 -10.12 -19.57
CA VAL A 415 -18.69 -9.12 -20.47
C VAL A 415 -17.71 -8.29 -19.68
N SER A 416 -16.49 -8.12 -20.17
CA SER A 416 -15.52 -7.27 -19.49
C SER A 416 -15.89 -5.80 -19.58
N VAL A 417 -15.55 -5.04 -18.54
CA VAL A 417 -15.80 -3.60 -18.46
C VAL A 417 -14.57 -2.84 -18.94
N PRO A 418 -14.64 -2.11 -20.07
CA PRO A 418 -13.51 -1.35 -20.58
C PRO A 418 -13.04 -0.28 -19.57
N ALA A 419 -11.73 -0.10 -19.45
CA ALA A 419 -11.10 0.93 -18.61
C ALA A 419 -11.52 0.91 -17.12
N ALA A 420 -11.73 -0.29 -16.55
CA ALA A 420 -12.10 -0.49 -15.15
C ALA A 420 -11.17 0.20 -14.14
N GLY A 421 -9.89 0.42 -14.50
CA GLY A 421 -8.89 1.08 -13.66
C GLY A 421 -9.25 2.51 -13.23
N ALA A 422 -10.26 3.14 -13.83
CA ALA A 422 -10.71 4.47 -13.45
C ALA A 422 -12.06 4.47 -12.70
N THR A 423 -12.78 3.36 -12.58
CA THR A 423 -14.11 3.33 -11.95
C THR A 423 -13.97 3.01 -10.46
N PRO A 424 -14.45 3.88 -9.55
CA PRO A 424 -14.44 3.55 -8.13
C PRO A 424 -15.39 2.38 -7.85
N ALA A 425 -15.01 1.49 -6.94
CA ALA A 425 -15.76 0.27 -6.66
C ALA A 425 -15.50 -0.22 -5.25
N VAL A 426 -16.37 -1.11 -4.77
CA VAL A 426 -16.10 -1.92 -3.59
C VAL A 426 -15.01 -2.95 -3.93
N ARG A 427 -14.05 -3.09 -3.02
CA ARG A 427 -12.97 -4.09 -3.06
C ARG A 427 -13.34 -5.32 -2.24
N ALA A 428 -13.87 -5.11 -1.04
CA ALA A 428 -14.24 -6.14 -0.10
C ALA A 428 -15.30 -5.61 0.88
N SER A 429 -16.17 -6.50 1.34
CA SER A 429 -17.24 -6.22 2.30
C SER A 429 -16.97 -6.92 3.62
N THR A 430 -17.21 -6.22 4.73
CA THR A 430 -17.31 -6.79 6.08
C THR A 430 -18.71 -6.48 6.63
N PRO A 431 -19.58 -7.47 6.91
CA PRO A 431 -19.37 -8.91 6.75
C PRO A 431 -19.17 -9.33 5.29
N ALA A 432 -18.41 -10.41 5.08
CA ALA A 432 -18.24 -11.00 3.76
C ALA A 432 -19.58 -11.52 3.20
N ASN A 433 -19.65 -11.65 1.88
CA ASN A 433 -20.83 -12.18 1.22
C ASN A 433 -21.15 -13.61 1.68
N ASN A 434 -22.44 -13.86 1.95
CA ASN A 434 -22.99 -15.05 2.56
C ASN A 434 -22.49 -15.36 3.98
N ALA A 435 -21.86 -14.41 4.68
CA ALA A 435 -21.48 -14.60 6.07
C ALA A 435 -22.70 -14.98 6.93
N THR A 436 -22.51 -15.94 7.84
CA THR A 436 -23.52 -16.37 8.81
C THR A 436 -23.05 -16.07 10.22
N LYS A 437 -23.97 -16.10 11.19
CA LYS A 437 -23.68 -15.78 12.60
C LYS A 437 -23.14 -14.36 12.80
N VAL A 438 -23.49 -13.45 11.90
CA VAL A 438 -23.13 -12.04 12.00
C VAL A 438 -23.74 -11.43 13.26
N SER A 439 -22.97 -10.59 13.96
CA SER A 439 -23.44 -9.90 15.16
C SER A 439 -24.67 -9.03 14.86
N LEU A 440 -25.57 -8.90 15.84
CA LEU A 440 -26.78 -8.08 15.70
C LEU A 440 -26.47 -6.58 15.67
N THR A 441 -25.28 -6.17 16.09
CA THR A 441 -24.91 -4.75 16.24
C THR A 441 -23.77 -4.35 15.32
N THR A 442 -23.31 -5.23 14.43
CA THR A 442 -22.22 -4.91 13.50
C THR A 442 -22.66 -3.89 12.46
N SER A 443 -21.71 -3.12 11.95
CA SER A 443 -21.89 -2.35 10.73
C SER A 443 -21.59 -3.19 9.48
N VAL A 444 -22.03 -2.71 8.33
CA VAL A 444 -21.57 -3.19 7.02
C VAL A 444 -20.56 -2.17 6.49
N VAL A 445 -19.31 -2.58 6.36
CA VAL A 445 -18.19 -1.73 5.99
C VAL A 445 -17.54 -2.25 4.71
N GLU A 446 -17.39 -1.35 3.74
CA GLU A 446 -16.83 -1.63 2.43
C GLU A 446 -15.44 -1.00 2.30
N ASP A 447 -14.42 -1.82 2.06
CA ASP A 447 -13.11 -1.37 1.56
C ASP A 447 -13.24 -0.99 0.08
N LEU A 448 -12.55 0.06 -0.35
CA LEU A 448 -12.77 0.65 -1.67
C LEU A 448 -11.55 0.52 -2.62
N VAL A 449 -11.85 0.63 -3.91
CA VAL A 449 -10.90 0.94 -4.98
C VAL A 449 -11.19 2.37 -5.43
N LEU A 450 -10.22 3.27 -5.27
CA LEU A 450 -10.42 4.72 -5.42
C LEU A 450 -9.44 5.36 -6.40
N PRO A 451 -9.61 5.15 -7.72
CA PRO A 451 -8.66 5.63 -8.71
C PRO A 451 -8.67 7.14 -8.91
N ASN A 452 -9.71 7.85 -8.46
CA ASN A 452 -9.84 9.31 -8.62
C ASN A 452 -9.99 10.06 -7.28
N GLY A 453 -9.62 9.42 -6.15
CA GLY A 453 -9.76 9.97 -4.81
C GLY A 453 -10.95 9.38 -4.03
N GLY A 454 -11.13 9.84 -2.79
CA GLY A 454 -12.10 9.30 -1.83
C GLY A 454 -13.56 9.37 -2.27
N VAL A 455 -14.43 8.61 -1.61
CA VAL A 455 -15.88 8.68 -1.78
C VAL A 455 -16.41 10.06 -1.34
N ALA A 456 -17.35 10.60 -2.09
CA ALA A 456 -18.02 11.84 -1.72
C ALA A 456 -19.07 11.56 -0.63
N ALA A 457 -18.81 12.04 0.60
CA ALA A 457 -19.70 11.82 1.74
C ALA A 457 -21.17 12.24 1.46
N ALA A 458 -21.38 13.32 0.70
CA ALA A 458 -22.73 13.79 0.34
C ALA A 458 -23.51 12.83 -0.58
N SER A 459 -22.82 11.91 -1.25
CA SER A 459 -23.46 10.87 -2.09
C SER A 459 -23.93 9.66 -1.28
N LEU A 460 -23.56 9.57 0.00
CA LEU A 460 -23.96 8.49 0.91
C LEU A 460 -25.32 8.81 1.54
N THR A 461 -26.39 8.27 0.96
CA THR A 461 -27.77 8.52 1.36
C THR A 461 -28.51 7.21 1.58
N GLY A 462 -29.66 7.26 2.28
CA GLY A 462 -30.53 6.10 2.46
C GLY A 462 -31.15 5.55 1.17
N SER A 463 -30.91 6.17 0.01
CA SER A 463 -31.28 5.64 -1.31
C SER A 463 -30.11 5.11 -2.13
N THR A 464 -28.88 5.47 -1.79
CA THR A 464 -27.67 5.09 -2.53
C THR A 464 -26.87 4.00 -1.82
N VAL A 465 -26.99 3.93 -0.49
CA VAL A 465 -26.43 2.86 0.35
C VAL A 465 -27.54 2.35 1.25
N THR A 466 -27.93 1.08 1.09
CA THR A 466 -29.12 0.53 1.76
C THR A 466 -28.83 -0.80 2.42
N LEU A 467 -29.55 -1.07 3.52
CA LEU A 467 -29.63 -2.37 4.16
C LEU A 467 -31.11 -2.76 4.24
N THR A 468 -31.47 -3.91 3.69
CA THR A 468 -32.86 -4.40 3.63
C THR A 468 -32.95 -5.82 4.15
N ARG A 469 -34.04 -6.14 4.86
CA ARG A 469 -34.33 -7.52 5.24
C ARG A 469 -34.73 -8.30 3.99
N LEU A 470 -34.07 -9.43 3.77
CA LEU A 470 -34.21 -10.17 2.51
C LEU A 470 -35.61 -10.79 2.32
N ALA A 471 -36.27 -11.17 3.42
CA ALA A 471 -37.54 -11.88 3.39
C ALA A 471 -38.74 -11.04 2.90
N ASP A 472 -38.74 -9.75 3.21
CA ASP A 472 -39.88 -8.84 3.00
C ASP A 472 -39.49 -7.50 2.34
N GLY A 473 -38.19 -7.24 2.15
CA GLY A 473 -37.67 -6.01 1.56
C GLY A 473 -37.71 -4.80 2.49
N VAL A 474 -38.03 -4.98 3.78
CA VAL A 474 -38.12 -3.87 4.74
C VAL A 474 -36.75 -3.25 4.96
N ALA A 475 -36.64 -1.93 4.77
CA ALA A 475 -35.42 -1.17 5.01
C ALA A 475 -35.05 -1.15 6.50
N VAL A 476 -33.76 -1.28 6.80
CA VAL A 476 -33.19 -1.14 8.14
C VAL A 476 -32.79 0.31 8.35
N PRO A 477 -33.29 0.99 9.39
CA PRO A 477 -32.81 2.31 9.76
C PRO A 477 -31.33 2.29 10.13
N ALA A 478 -30.52 3.04 9.40
CA ALA A 478 -29.08 3.04 9.53
C ALA A 478 -28.48 4.43 9.27
N THR A 479 -27.28 4.66 9.80
CA THR A 479 -26.44 5.80 9.44
C THR A 479 -25.38 5.35 8.45
N THR A 480 -25.12 6.13 7.41
CA THR A 480 -24.06 5.84 6.43
C THR A 480 -23.01 6.92 6.45
N ILE A 481 -21.74 6.53 6.59
CA ILE A 481 -20.59 7.44 6.75
C ILE A 481 -19.39 6.95 5.92
N THR A 482 -18.34 7.77 5.88
CA THR A 482 -17.01 7.39 5.37
C THR A 482 -15.94 7.81 6.38
N SER A 483 -14.73 7.27 6.25
CA SER A 483 -13.55 7.67 7.03
C SER A 483 -13.10 9.09 6.67
N GLY A 484 -12.18 9.67 7.44
CA GLY A 484 -11.48 10.89 7.03
C GLY A 484 -10.77 10.75 5.68
N GLY A 485 -10.22 9.57 5.40
CA GLY A 485 -9.63 9.22 4.10
C GLY A 485 -10.65 9.28 2.94
N GLY A 486 -11.93 9.02 3.22
CA GLY A 486 -12.92 8.77 2.18
C GLY A 486 -12.77 7.38 1.56
N ASP A 487 -12.08 6.46 2.25
CA ASP A 487 -11.63 5.16 1.74
C ASP A 487 -12.47 3.95 2.17
N VAL A 488 -13.56 4.21 2.91
CA VAL A 488 -14.58 3.20 3.26
C VAL A 488 -16.00 3.72 3.06
N ILE A 489 -16.94 2.82 2.82
CA ILE A 489 -18.39 3.09 3.04
C ILE A 489 -18.80 2.29 4.26
N ASN A 490 -19.29 2.94 5.31
CA ASN A 490 -19.80 2.26 6.50
C ASN A 490 -21.28 2.57 6.68
N LEU A 491 -22.13 1.53 6.62
CA LEU A 491 -23.52 1.57 7.03
C LEU A 491 -23.68 0.88 8.39
N SER A 492 -24.07 1.64 9.40
CA SER A 492 -24.29 1.13 10.75
C SER A 492 -25.78 1.16 11.12
N PRO A 493 -26.40 0.01 11.48
CA PRO A 493 -27.78 -0.02 11.98
C PRO A 493 -27.94 0.85 13.23
N THR A 494 -29.02 1.63 13.30
CA THR A 494 -29.33 2.48 14.47
C THR A 494 -29.90 1.70 15.67
N GLY A 495 -30.17 0.41 15.47
CA GLY A 495 -30.63 -0.52 16.49
C GLY A 495 -30.24 -1.95 16.12
N PRO A 496 -30.36 -2.91 17.06
CA PRO A 496 -29.96 -4.29 16.82
C PRO A 496 -30.77 -4.91 15.68
N LEU A 497 -30.08 -5.61 14.79
CA LEU A 497 -30.67 -6.45 13.76
C LEU A 497 -31.44 -7.62 14.39
N THR A 498 -32.42 -8.13 13.66
CA THR A 498 -33.20 -9.30 14.07
C THR A 498 -32.33 -10.54 14.03
N ALA A 499 -32.44 -11.42 15.04
CA ALA A 499 -31.69 -12.68 15.09
C ALA A 499 -32.05 -13.64 13.94
N ASN A 500 -31.09 -14.46 13.51
CA ASN A 500 -31.26 -15.49 12.46
C ASN A 500 -31.92 -14.97 11.18
N THR A 501 -31.61 -13.74 10.78
CA THR A 501 -32.29 -13.03 9.70
C THR A 501 -31.28 -12.65 8.61
N ALA A 502 -31.65 -12.89 7.35
CA ALA A 502 -30.85 -12.51 6.20
C ALA A 502 -31.12 -11.06 5.78
N TYR A 503 -30.05 -10.33 5.49
CA TYR A 503 -30.07 -8.92 5.06
C TYR A 503 -29.28 -8.74 3.77
N ARG A 504 -29.75 -7.85 2.89
CA ARG A 504 -29.05 -7.40 1.70
C ARG A 504 -28.52 -5.99 1.91
N PHE A 505 -27.22 -5.82 1.73
CA PHE A 505 -26.59 -4.51 1.59
C PHE A 505 -26.43 -4.17 0.10
N THR A 506 -26.59 -2.90 -0.26
CA THR A 506 -26.49 -2.45 -1.65
C THR A 506 -25.88 -1.06 -1.75
N VAL A 507 -24.89 -0.90 -2.63
CA VAL A 507 -24.34 0.37 -3.11
C VAL A 507 -24.81 0.56 -4.55
N THR A 508 -25.46 1.69 -4.84
CA THR A 508 -25.90 2.04 -6.20
C THR A 508 -24.87 2.91 -6.92
N SER A 509 -25.03 3.07 -8.24
CA SER A 509 -24.23 4.03 -9.02
C SER A 509 -24.50 5.50 -8.67
N GLY A 510 -25.42 5.78 -7.73
CA GLY A 510 -25.63 7.11 -7.17
C GLY A 510 -24.56 7.52 -6.15
N VAL A 511 -23.79 6.56 -5.61
CA VAL A 511 -22.57 6.87 -4.85
C VAL A 511 -21.50 7.33 -5.83
N THR A 512 -20.81 8.43 -5.52
CA THR A 512 -19.75 8.99 -6.36
C THR A 512 -18.46 9.20 -5.58
N ASP A 513 -17.32 9.27 -6.27
CA ASP A 513 -16.10 9.82 -5.69
C ASP A 513 -16.15 11.37 -5.62
N VAL A 514 -15.15 11.98 -5.00
CA VAL A 514 -15.02 13.45 -4.87
C VAL A 514 -14.89 14.18 -6.22
N THR A 515 -14.63 13.47 -7.32
CA THR A 515 -14.61 14.02 -8.68
C THR A 515 -15.98 13.93 -9.37
N GLY A 516 -16.96 13.30 -8.73
CA GLY A 516 -18.30 13.07 -9.26
C GLY A 516 -18.44 11.81 -10.10
N LYS A 517 -17.43 10.92 -10.14
CA LYS A 517 -17.52 9.68 -10.91
C LYS A 517 -18.35 8.63 -10.16
N PRO A 518 -19.32 7.96 -10.81
CA PRO A 518 -20.16 6.97 -10.15
C PRO A 518 -19.40 5.69 -9.80
N PHE A 519 -19.77 5.10 -8.67
CA PHE A 519 -19.29 3.79 -8.24
C PHE A 519 -19.88 2.67 -9.10
N ALA A 520 -19.11 1.59 -9.28
CA ALA A 520 -19.67 0.32 -9.73
C ALA A 520 -20.71 -0.16 -8.70
N PRO A 521 -21.95 -0.50 -9.13
CA PRO A 521 -22.96 -1.02 -8.21
C PRO A 521 -22.46 -2.29 -7.51
N TYR A 522 -22.76 -2.42 -6.22
CA TYR A 522 -22.34 -3.52 -5.38
C TYR A 522 -23.51 -4.07 -4.57
N SER A 523 -23.55 -5.38 -4.33
CA SER A 523 -24.56 -6.01 -3.50
C SER A 523 -24.06 -7.29 -2.84
N THR A 524 -24.19 -7.35 -1.52
CA THR A 524 -23.83 -8.51 -0.70
C THR A 524 -25.01 -8.92 0.20
N VAL A 525 -25.01 -10.15 0.68
CA VAL A 525 -26.02 -10.67 1.62
C VAL A 525 -25.31 -11.33 2.80
N PHE A 526 -25.83 -11.15 4.01
CA PHE A 526 -25.36 -11.86 5.19
C PHE A 526 -26.53 -12.28 6.08
N THR A 527 -26.29 -13.21 7.00
CA THR A 527 -27.28 -13.70 7.96
C THR A 527 -26.79 -13.52 9.39
N THR A 528 -27.61 -12.86 10.21
CA THR A 528 -27.32 -12.65 11.62
C THR A 528 -27.37 -13.95 12.44
N GLY A 529 -26.67 -13.98 13.58
CA GLY A 529 -26.71 -15.09 14.53
C GLY A 529 -27.95 -15.10 15.43
N ALA A 530 -27.96 -16.02 16.39
CA ALA A 530 -29.09 -16.22 17.31
C ALA A 530 -29.29 -15.11 18.36
N GLY A 531 -28.39 -14.11 18.42
CA GLY A 531 -28.58 -12.94 19.26
C GLY A 531 -28.12 -13.06 20.71
N THR A 532 -27.09 -13.85 20.98
CA THR A 532 -26.46 -13.90 22.32
C THR A 532 -25.46 -12.75 22.47
N GLY A 533 -25.93 -11.51 22.65
CA GLY A 533 -25.09 -10.49 23.30
C GLY A 533 -24.82 -10.92 24.76
N PRO A 534 -23.69 -10.54 25.38
CA PRO A 534 -23.41 -10.94 26.75
C PRO A 534 -24.45 -10.31 27.68
N GLY A 535 -25.48 -11.09 28.03
CA GLY A 535 -26.40 -10.83 29.13
C GLY A 535 -25.69 -10.99 30.47
N GLY A 536 -24.60 -10.24 30.65
CA GLY A 536 -23.85 -10.14 31.88
C GLY A 536 -24.54 -9.19 32.88
N PRO A 537 -24.11 -9.18 34.15
CA PRO A 537 -24.69 -8.34 35.19
C PRO A 537 -24.41 -6.84 35.02
N ALA A 538 -23.53 -6.45 34.09
CA ALA A 538 -23.22 -5.04 33.82
C ALA A 538 -24.06 -4.50 32.65
N GLY A 539 -24.70 -3.34 32.84
CA GLY A 539 -25.44 -2.64 31.79
C GLY A 539 -25.75 -1.20 32.17
N PHE A 540 -26.21 -0.42 31.20
CA PHE A 540 -26.52 0.99 31.38
C PHE A 540 -27.89 1.36 30.84
N ASP A 541 -28.55 2.30 31.51
CA ASP A 541 -29.74 2.99 31.01
C ASP A 541 -29.34 4.25 30.27
N LYS A 542 -29.75 4.34 29.00
CA LYS A 542 -29.35 5.41 28.08
C LYS A 542 -30.36 6.55 28.07
N THR A 543 -29.89 7.77 28.33
CA THR A 543 -30.64 9.02 28.13
C THR A 543 -29.96 9.83 27.02
N VAL A 544 -30.59 9.85 25.86
CA VAL A 544 -30.05 10.45 24.65
C VAL A 544 -30.22 11.97 24.66
N GLY A 545 -29.19 12.70 24.22
CA GLY A 545 -29.31 14.13 23.93
C GLY A 545 -29.43 15.00 25.16
N VAL A 546 -28.71 14.69 26.24
CA VAL A 546 -28.62 15.56 27.43
C VAL A 546 -27.93 16.90 27.13
N ALA A 547 -27.21 16.98 26.01
CA ALA A 547 -26.85 18.23 25.34
C ALA A 547 -26.95 18.01 23.82
N THR A 548 -27.34 19.04 23.06
CA THR A 548 -27.52 18.96 21.59
C THR A 548 -27.12 20.26 20.91
N GLY A 549 -26.86 20.20 19.60
CA GLY A 549 -26.72 21.39 18.75
C GLY A 549 -25.30 21.90 18.58
N ALA A 550 -24.30 21.11 19.00
CA ALA A 550 -22.89 21.38 18.74
C ALA A 550 -22.17 20.09 18.33
N SER A 551 -21.14 20.23 17.50
CA SER A 551 -20.29 19.12 17.06
C SER A 551 -19.24 18.82 18.13
N PHE A 552 -19.69 18.19 19.22
CA PHE A 552 -18.84 17.84 20.35
C PHE A 552 -17.77 16.83 19.94
N THR A 553 -16.52 17.14 20.28
CA THR A 553 -15.36 16.28 19.99
C THR A 553 -15.00 15.46 21.22
N SER A 554 -14.63 16.15 22.30
CA SER A 554 -14.12 15.53 23.52
C SER A 554 -14.88 16.00 24.74
N VAL A 555 -14.85 15.22 25.82
CA VAL A 555 -15.58 15.48 27.05
C VAL A 555 -14.76 15.07 28.27
N VAL A 556 -14.71 15.93 29.28
CA VAL A 556 -14.03 15.65 30.55
C VAL A 556 -14.79 16.25 31.73
N LYS A 557 -14.75 15.59 32.88
CA LYS A 557 -15.25 16.17 34.13
C LYS A 557 -14.18 17.03 34.80
N GLY A 558 -14.52 18.26 35.15
CA GLY A 558 -13.62 19.20 35.81
C GLY A 558 -13.58 19.07 37.33
N PRO A 559 -12.56 19.68 37.97
CA PRO A 559 -12.40 19.66 39.43
C PRO A 559 -13.48 20.47 40.19
N ASP A 560 -14.27 21.26 39.47
CA ASP A 560 -15.43 21.99 40.00
C ASP A 560 -16.73 21.16 39.96
N GLY A 561 -16.64 19.89 39.58
CA GLY A 561 -17.77 18.98 39.48
C GLY A 561 -18.63 19.17 38.21
N ARG A 562 -18.22 20.04 37.28
CA ARG A 562 -18.93 20.29 36.02
C ARG A 562 -18.40 19.42 34.89
N LEU A 563 -19.24 19.22 33.87
CA LEU A 563 -18.83 18.58 32.62
C LEU A 563 -18.32 19.63 31.64
N TYR A 564 -17.22 19.37 30.97
CA TYR A 564 -16.66 20.22 29.93
C TYR A 564 -16.62 19.45 28.62
N ALA A 565 -17.06 20.07 27.53
CA ALA A 565 -16.99 19.48 26.20
C ALA A 565 -16.38 20.46 25.19
N GLY A 566 -15.41 20.00 24.40
CA GLY A 566 -14.84 20.71 23.26
C GLY A 566 -15.67 20.50 21.99
N THR A 567 -15.49 21.36 20.99
CA THR A 567 -16.17 21.24 19.69
C THR A 567 -15.21 21.29 18.51
N LEU A 568 -15.66 20.76 17.37
CA LEU A 568 -14.94 20.83 16.09
C LEU A 568 -14.62 22.25 15.63
N ASP A 569 -15.39 23.24 16.07
CA ASP A 569 -15.21 24.64 15.70
C ASP A 569 -14.54 25.48 16.82
N GLY A 570 -14.23 24.89 17.97
CA GLY A 570 -13.36 25.51 18.99
C GLY A 570 -14.06 26.22 20.13
N TYR A 571 -15.33 25.91 20.38
CA TYR A 571 -15.99 26.28 21.61
C TYR A 571 -15.73 25.25 22.71
N LEU A 572 -15.73 25.73 23.95
CA LEU A 572 -15.82 24.92 25.14
C LEU A 572 -17.20 25.11 25.77
N HIS A 573 -17.89 24.03 26.07
CA HIS A 573 -19.17 24.04 26.76
C HIS A 573 -18.96 23.52 28.18
N ARG A 574 -19.28 24.34 29.18
CA ARG A 574 -19.23 23.98 30.61
C ARG A 574 -20.65 23.80 31.15
N PHE A 575 -21.00 22.57 31.52
CA PHE A 575 -22.34 22.18 31.97
C PHE A 575 -22.37 21.92 33.48
N PRO A 576 -23.35 22.45 34.21
CA PRO A 576 -23.68 21.90 35.52
C PRO A 576 -24.25 20.47 35.34
N ILE A 577 -23.78 19.54 36.18
CA ILE A 577 -24.36 18.20 36.27
C ILE A 577 -25.46 18.24 37.34
N ASN A 578 -26.69 17.92 36.94
CA ASN A 578 -27.84 17.87 37.84
C ASN A 578 -27.76 16.61 38.72
N ALA A 579 -28.53 16.59 39.82
CA ALA A 579 -28.54 15.46 40.75
C ALA A 579 -28.96 14.12 40.10
N ASP A 580 -29.76 14.17 39.03
CA ASP A 580 -30.16 13.01 38.25
C ASP A 580 -29.16 12.64 37.14
N GLY A 581 -28.00 13.30 37.07
CA GLY A 581 -26.98 13.11 36.04
C GLY A 581 -27.26 13.82 34.70
N THR A 582 -28.42 14.45 34.52
CA THR A 582 -28.66 15.25 33.31
C THR A 582 -27.81 16.53 33.32
N LEU A 583 -27.64 17.16 32.16
CA LEU A 583 -26.88 18.41 32.04
C LEU A 583 -27.82 19.61 32.06
N GLY A 584 -27.49 20.63 32.86
CA GLY A 584 -28.19 21.93 32.79
C GLY A 584 -27.66 22.81 31.65
N ALA A 585 -28.08 24.08 31.62
CA ALA A 585 -27.67 24.99 30.55
C ALA A 585 -26.14 25.22 30.53
N ALA A 586 -25.54 25.09 29.33
CA ALA A 586 -24.11 25.30 29.14
C ALA A 586 -23.71 26.77 29.28
N THR A 587 -22.58 27.01 29.93
CA THR A 587 -21.79 28.21 29.65
C THR A 587 -20.91 27.94 28.43
N VAL A 588 -21.05 28.75 27.38
CA VAL A 588 -20.23 28.64 26.16
C VAL A 588 -19.03 29.56 26.26
N ILE A 589 -17.83 29.01 26.11
CA ILE A 589 -16.54 29.69 26.29
C ILE A 589 -15.83 29.70 24.93
N GLY A 590 -15.62 30.90 24.38
CA GLY A 590 -15.02 31.12 23.06
C GLY A 590 -13.52 31.46 23.07
N THR A 591 -12.83 31.22 24.18
CA THR A 591 -11.47 31.68 24.43
C THR A 591 -10.45 31.22 23.37
N VAL A 592 -10.52 29.96 22.92
CA VAL A 592 -9.64 29.42 21.86
C VAL A 592 -9.84 30.14 20.53
N ARG A 593 -11.10 30.35 20.14
CA ARG A 593 -11.48 31.07 18.91
C ARG A 593 -11.03 32.53 18.95
N ALA A 594 -11.24 33.19 20.09
CA ALA A 594 -10.81 34.57 20.29
C ALA A 594 -9.29 34.73 20.17
N ASP A 595 -8.50 33.82 20.76
CA ASP A 595 -7.03 33.80 20.57
C ASP A 595 -6.65 33.60 19.11
N ALA A 596 -7.29 32.65 18.42
CA ALA A 596 -7.01 32.37 17.02
C ALA A 596 -7.26 33.60 16.12
N SER A 597 -8.36 34.32 16.33
CA SER A 597 -8.66 35.57 15.64
C SER A 597 -7.66 36.68 15.99
N ALA A 598 -7.34 36.85 17.28
CA ALA A 598 -6.41 37.88 17.73
C ALA A 598 -5.00 37.70 17.15
N ARG A 599 -4.58 36.46 16.91
CA ARG A 599 -3.28 36.11 16.30
C ARG A 599 -3.32 36.04 14.78
N GLY A 600 -4.48 36.19 14.15
CA GLY A 600 -4.63 36.11 12.69
C GLY A 600 -4.27 34.73 12.11
N LEU A 601 -4.59 33.64 12.83
CA LEU A 601 -4.27 32.30 12.37
C LEU A 601 -5.08 31.91 11.14
N ALA A 602 -4.48 31.09 10.28
CA ALA A 602 -5.21 30.50 9.15
C ALA A 602 -6.42 29.71 9.66
N GLY A 603 -7.58 29.91 9.01
CA GLY A 603 -8.83 29.24 9.39
C GLY A 603 -9.56 29.84 10.60
N ALA A 604 -9.02 30.89 11.22
CA ALA A 604 -9.70 31.59 12.31
C ALA A 604 -11.08 32.12 11.88
N PRO A 605 -12.08 32.14 12.77
CA PRO A 605 -11.98 31.85 14.21
C PRO A 605 -11.97 30.36 14.56
N ALA A 606 -12.32 29.47 13.62
CA ALA A 606 -12.56 28.06 13.94
C ALA A 606 -11.25 27.30 14.21
N ARG A 607 -11.23 26.58 15.34
CA ARG A 607 -10.12 25.70 15.72
C ARG A 607 -10.66 24.44 16.37
N THR A 608 -10.44 23.26 15.79
CA THR A 608 -10.88 21.99 16.41
C THR A 608 -10.21 21.83 17.78
N ILE A 609 -10.98 21.55 18.83
CA ILE A 609 -10.44 21.14 20.14
C ILE A 609 -10.55 19.63 20.25
N ILE A 610 -9.48 18.91 20.57
CA ILE A 610 -9.51 17.46 20.83
C ILE A 610 -9.03 17.18 22.25
N GLY A 611 -7.74 17.37 22.53
CA GLY A 611 -7.20 17.11 23.85
C GLY A 611 -7.73 18.10 24.87
N MET A 612 -8.14 17.56 26.02
CA MET A 612 -8.60 18.33 27.17
C MET A 612 -8.09 17.66 28.44
N ALA A 613 -7.16 18.30 29.15
CA ALA A 613 -6.62 17.78 30.40
C ALA A 613 -6.57 18.90 31.45
N PHE A 614 -7.20 18.67 32.61
CA PHE A 614 -7.03 19.58 33.73
C PHE A 614 -5.64 19.41 34.34
N ASP A 615 -4.97 20.53 34.58
CA ASP A 615 -3.68 20.56 35.25
C ASP A 615 -3.79 19.95 36.67
N PRO A 616 -2.80 19.20 37.17
CA PRO A 616 -2.82 18.70 38.55
C PRO A 616 -2.95 19.80 39.61
N ALA A 617 -2.57 21.05 39.30
CA ALA A 617 -2.76 22.20 40.18
C ALA A 617 -4.16 22.86 40.08
N SER A 618 -5.03 22.36 39.20
CA SER A 618 -6.37 22.88 38.96
C SER A 618 -7.27 22.68 40.18
N THR A 619 -8.06 23.69 40.54
CA THR A 619 -9.03 23.62 41.65
C THR A 619 -10.41 24.05 41.18
N ALA A 620 -11.44 23.76 41.98
CA ALA A 620 -12.82 24.17 41.66
C ALA A 620 -12.99 25.68 41.44
N ALA A 621 -12.22 26.52 42.14
CA ALA A 621 -12.29 27.97 42.05
C ALA A 621 -11.34 28.57 40.99
N ALA A 622 -10.28 27.84 40.64
CA ALA A 622 -9.27 28.28 39.68
C ALA A 622 -8.94 27.11 38.74
N PRO A 623 -9.83 26.80 37.78
CA PRO A 623 -9.58 25.74 36.82
C PRO A 623 -8.44 26.14 35.88
N ILE A 624 -7.57 25.17 35.61
CA ILE A 624 -6.48 25.27 34.63
C ILE A 624 -6.68 24.11 33.64
N LEU A 625 -7.05 24.44 32.41
CA LEU A 625 -7.35 23.45 31.37
C LEU A 625 -6.32 23.55 30.25
N TRP A 626 -5.60 22.46 30.01
CA TRP A 626 -4.75 22.30 28.84
C TRP A 626 -5.60 21.75 27.70
N VAL A 627 -5.43 22.33 26.51
CA VAL A 627 -6.13 21.92 25.30
C VAL A 627 -5.17 21.73 24.15
N THR A 628 -5.48 20.79 23.26
CA THR A 628 -4.99 20.89 21.89
C THR A 628 -6.00 21.68 21.09
N ASP A 629 -5.49 22.55 20.22
CA ASP A 629 -6.33 23.22 19.25
C ASP A 629 -5.67 23.14 17.88
N ASN A 630 -6.48 22.88 16.86
CA ASN A 630 -6.04 22.53 15.52
C ASN A 630 -6.77 23.37 14.47
N TYR A 631 -6.22 23.47 13.26
CA TYR A 631 -6.97 24.02 12.14
C TYR A 631 -8.23 23.18 11.88
N GLN A 632 -9.39 23.77 11.61
CA GLN A 632 -10.60 22.97 11.38
C GLN A 632 -10.56 22.26 10.01
N TYR A 633 -10.73 20.93 9.98
CA TYR A 633 -10.70 20.15 8.73
C TYR A 633 -12.04 20.06 7.99
N VAL A 634 -13.14 20.50 8.60
CA VAL A 634 -14.48 20.45 7.99
C VAL A 634 -14.54 21.38 6.77
N GLY A 635 -14.63 20.79 5.57
CA GLY A 635 -14.67 21.51 4.30
C GLY A 635 -13.39 21.36 3.46
N PRO A 636 -12.26 22.03 3.82
CA PRO A 636 -11.03 21.95 3.05
C PRO A 636 -10.27 20.64 3.30
N LEU A 637 -10.13 19.80 2.28
CA LEU A 637 -9.33 18.55 2.32
C LEU A 637 -7.82 18.79 2.18
N ASN A 638 -7.36 20.02 2.39
CA ASN A 638 -5.95 20.41 2.28
C ASN A 638 -5.56 21.35 3.44
N VAL A 639 -5.77 20.89 4.67
CA VAL A 639 -5.41 21.70 5.85
C VAL A 639 -3.88 21.87 5.95
N PRO A 640 -3.39 23.01 6.48
CA PRO A 640 -1.94 23.23 6.63
C PRO A 640 -1.28 22.24 7.59
N ASP A 641 -0.09 21.76 7.23
CA ASP A 641 0.70 20.75 7.97
C ASP A 641 1.00 21.18 9.41
N TRP A 642 1.71 22.29 9.60
CA TRP A 642 2.23 22.72 10.90
C TRP A 642 1.22 23.53 11.74
N SER A 643 -0.04 23.10 11.77
CA SER A 643 -1.15 23.88 12.33
C SER A 643 -1.68 23.41 13.69
N GLY A 644 -1.14 22.32 14.23
CA GLY A 644 -1.45 21.83 15.58
C GLY A 644 -0.77 22.68 16.67
N ARG A 645 -1.47 22.86 17.80
CA ARG A 645 -0.99 23.68 18.95
C ARG A 645 -1.44 23.07 20.28
N ILE A 646 -0.73 23.46 21.35
CA ILE A 646 -1.13 23.24 22.73
C ILE A 646 -1.34 24.59 23.40
N GLY A 647 -2.51 24.78 24.00
CA GLY A 647 -2.90 25.97 24.76
C GLY A 647 -3.20 25.64 26.21
N ARG A 648 -3.06 26.63 27.08
CA ARG A 648 -3.47 26.57 28.49
C ARG A 648 -4.47 27.68 28.80
N LEU A 649 -5.67 27.28 29.19
CA LEU A 649 -6.75 28.20 29.60
C LEU A 649 -6.78 28.31 31.13
N THR A 650 -6.93 29.54 31.62
CA THR A 650 -6.93 29.85 33.06
C THR A 650 -7.97 30.90 33.44
N GLY A 651 -8.22 31.02 34.74
CA GLY A 651 -9.24 31.89 35.34
C GLY A 651 -10.54 31.14 35.63
N ALA A 652 -11.37 31.69 36.52
CA ALA A 652 -12.63 31.06 36.94
C ALA A 652 -13.56 30.68 35.77
N ASP A 653 -13.49 31.43 34.67
CA ASP A 653 -14.27 31.21 33.45
C ASP A 653 -13.42 30.73 32.26
N LEU A 654 -12.17 30.30 32.50
CA LEU A 654 -11.23 29.90 31.44
C LEU A 654 -11.06 30.98 30.36
N GLY A 655 -11.12 32.25 30.76
CA GLY A 655 -11.12 33.41 29.85
C GLY A 655 -9.74 33.81 29.32
N THR A 656 -8.65 33.24 29.86
CA THR A 656 -7.28 33.60 29.45
C THR A 656 -6.61 32.43 28.74
N TYR A 657 -6.24 32.61 27.47
CA TYR A 657 -5.47 31.63 26.68
C TYR A 657 -3.97 31.95 26.72
N THR A 658 -3.15 30.98 27.09
CA THR A 658 -1.69 31.00 26.91
C THR A 658 -1.30 29.98 25.85
N SER A 659 -0.73 30.41 24.73
CA SER A 659 -0.15 29.50 23.74
C SER A 659 1.13 28.89 24.30
N VAL A 660 1.20 27.56 24.40
CA VAL A 660 2.35 26.87 25.00
C VAL A 660 3.24 26.24 23.93
N VAL A 661 2.65 25.47 23.02
CA VAL A 661 3.37 24.82 21.90
C VAL A 661 2.70 25.19 20.58
N THR A 662 3.50 25.45 19.54
CA THR A 662 3.05 25.67 18.17
C THR A 662 3.90 24.89 17.18
N GLY A 663 3.41 24.72 15.95
CA GLY A 663 4.18 24.06 14.89
C GLY A 663 4.20 22.54 15.05
N LEU A 664 3.13 21.95 15.57
CA LEU A 664 2.93 20.50 15.52
C LEU A 664 2.43 20.08 14.12
N PRO A 665 2.99 19.01 13.53
CA PRO A 665 2.60 18.55 12.20
C PRO A 665 1.22 17.90 12.23
N ARG A 666 0.61 17.72 11.07
CA ARG A 666 -0.62 16.93 10.92
C ARG A 666 -0.94 16.62 9.47
N SER A 667 -1.84 15.66 9.27
CA SER A 667 -2.34 15.30 7.93
C SER A 667 -3.10 16.44 7.26
N VAL A 668 -3.40 16.26 5.96
CA VAL A 668 -4.28 17.17 5.20
C VAL A 668 -5.76 17.09 5.65
N LYS A 669 -6.09 16.17 6.56
CA LYS A 669 -7.45 15.86 7.04
C LYS A 669 -7.47 15.69 8.58
N ASP A 670 -8.13 14.66 9.09
CA ASP A 670 -8.55 14.46 10.48
C ASP A 670 -7.52 13.80 11.41
N HIS A 671 -6.32 13.43 10.93
CA HIS A 671 -5.23 13.08 11.84
C HIS A 671 -4.58 14.38 12.35
N GLU A 672 -4.88 14.77 13.59
CA GLU A 672 -4.48 16.05 14.19
C GLU A 672 -3.52 15.87 15.38
N THR A 673 -3.26 16.97 16.11
CA THR A 673 -2.77 16.87 17.48
C THR A 673 -3.97 16.53 18.38
N ASN A 674 -4.01 15.30 18.87
CA ASN A 674 -5.21 14.72 19.48
C ASN A 674 -5.20 14.92 21.02
N SER A 675 -5.34 13.87 21.82
CA SER A 675 -5.58 14.00 23.27
C SER A 675 -4.37 14.42 24.09
N LEU A 676 -4.64 14.76 25.35
CA LEU A 676 -3.67 15.11 26.37
C LEU A 676 -3.96 14.34 27.66
N ALA A 677 -2.92 13.84 28.34
CA ALA A 677 -3.07 13.36 29.71
C ALA A 677 -1.81 13.63 30.54
N PHE A 678 -1.99 14.05 31.79
CA PHE A 678 -0.87 14.13 32.73
C PHE A 678 -0.48 12.73 33.21
N GLY A 679 0.80 12.41 33.07
CA GLY A 679 1.38 11.18 33.59
C GLY A 679 1.69 11.27 35.08
N PRO A 680 1.94 10.11 35.71
CA PRO A 680 2.30 10.04 37.13
C PRO A 680 3.65 10.72 37.43
N ASP A 681 4.46 10.98 36.41
CA ASP A 681 5.75 11.68 36.49
C ASP A 681 5.63 13.21 36.37
N GLY A 682 4.40 13.74 36.23
CA GLY A 682 4.14 15.17 36.03
C GLY A 682 4.34 15.66 34.59
N GLY A 683 4.72 14.79 33.65
CA GLY A 683 4.78 15.10 32.23
C GLY A 683 3.39 15.16 31.61
N LEU A 684 3.22 15.99 30.57
CA LEU A 684 2.01 16.03 29.75
C LEU A 684 2.23 15.19 28.49
N TYR A 685 1.48 14.10 28.36
CA TYR A 685 1.54 13.19 27.23
C TYR A 685 0.49 13.57 26.20
N LEU A 686 0.82 13.44 24.91
CA LEU A 686 -0.12 13.70 23.83
C LEU A 686 0.07 12.74 22.66
N THR A 687 -1.02 12.47 21.95
CA THR A 687 -1.00 11.70 20.71
C THR A 687 -0.94 12.65 19.51
N GLN A 688 -0.02 12.35 18.60
CA GLN A 688 0.21 13.12 17.39
C GLN A 688 -0.05 12.24 16.16
N GLY A 689 -1.07 12.59 15.39
CA GLY A 689 -1.47 11.85 14.20
C GLY A 689 -0.40 11.78 13.12
N ALA A 690 -0.47 10.73 12.32
CA ALA A 690 0.30 10.48 11.11
C ALA A 690 -0.16 11.40 9.97
N ASN A 691 0.72 11.64 9.00
CA ASN A 691 0.39 12.45 7.84
C ASN A 691 -0.28 11.68 6.71
N ASN A 692 -0.16 10.35 6.68
CA ASN A 692 -0.66 9.51 5.60
C ASN A 692 -1.19 8.15 6.08
N ALA A 693 -1.56 7.28 5.14
CA ALA A 693 -2.20 6.01 5.42
C ALA A 693 -1.27 4.99 6.08
N MET A 694 -0.10 4.71 5.50
CA MET A 694 0.74 3.54 5.87
C MET A 694 2.25 3.84 5.92
N GLY A 695 2.59 5.11 6.15
CA GLY A 695 3.95 5.61 6.39
C GLY A 695 4.68 6.16 5.15
N ALA A 696 4.18 5.91 3.94
CA ALA A 696 4.60 6.62 2.74
C ALA A 696 3.47 7.50 2.17
N ALA A 697 3.86 8.59 1.51
CA ALA A 697 2.92 9.51 0.88
C ALA A 697 2.01 8.78 -0.12
N ASP A 698 0.71 9.08 -0.04
CA ASP A 698 -0.33 8.53 -0.90
C ASP A 698 -1.34 9.61 -1.32
N ALA A 699 -2.08 9.36 -2.39
CA ALA A 699 -2.98 10.35 -2.98
C ALA A 699 -4.18 10.68 -2.07
N THR A 700 -4.67 9.70 -1.29
CA THR A 700 -5.82 9.86 -0.38
C THR A 700 -5.52 10.88 0.72
N TRP A 701 -4.26 10.95 1.14
CA TRP A 701 -3.76 11.86 2.17
C TRP A 701 -2.92 13.03 1.61
N GLY A 702 -3.18 13.41 0.35
CA GLY A 702 -2.62 14.61 -0.26
C GLY A 702 -1.12 14.55 -0.55
N ASN A 703 -0.58 13.33 -0.69
CA ASN A 703 0.85 13.05 -0.89
C ASN A 703 1.75 13.71 0.16
N ARG A 704 1.25 13.88 1.40
CA ARG A 704 2.02 14.47 2.50
C ARG A 704 2.94 13.42 3.12
N ALA A 705 4.24 13.70 3.11
CA ALA A 705 5.22 12.88 3.79
C ALA A 705 5.08 12.99 5.32
N GLU A 706 5.47 11.94 6.03
CA GLU A 706 5.60 11.99 7.49
C GLU A 706 6.63 13.03 7.94
N ARG A 707 6.43 13.58 9.14
CA ARG A 707 7.34 14.48 9.85
C ARG A 707 7.94 13.79 11.07
N LEU A 708 9.04 14.32 11.60
CA LEU A 708 9.73 13.72 12.74
C LEU A 708 8.83 13.50 13.97
N LEU A 709 7.86 14.39 14.22
CA LEU A 709 6.92 14.31 15.36
C LEU A 709 5.60 13.60 15.04
N SER A 710 5.30 13.29 13.77
CA SER A 710 4.05 12.63 13.37
C SER A 710 4.04 11.13 13.68
N ALA A 711 2.85 10.54 13.80
CA ALA A 711 2.63 9.13 14.13
C ALA A 711 3.32 8.69 15.44
N ALA A 712 3.06 9.41 16.53
CA ALA A 712 3.79 9.25 17.79
C ALA A 712 2.96 9.62 19.03
N VAL A 713 3.37 9.07 20.17
CA VAL A 713 3.05 9.64 21.49
C VAL A 713 4.21 10.52 21.90
N LEU A 714 3.93 11.80 22.17
CA LEU A 714 4.90 12.79 22.61
C LEU A 714 4.77 13.02 24.12
N ARG A 715 5.87 13.42 24.75
CA ARG A 715 5.90 13.84 26.16
C ARG A 715 6.43 15.27 26.24
N LEU A 716 5.61 16.17 26.74
CA LEU A 716 5.99 17.52 27.12
C LEU A 716 6.36 17.54 28.60
N ASP A 717 7.52 18.10 28.92
CA ASP A 717 7.97 18.37 30.28
C ASP A 717 7.72 19.86 30.60
N PRO A 718 6.68 20.19 31.38
CA PRO A 718 6.35 21.59 31.68
C PRO A 718 7.49 22.33 32.40
N ALA A 719 8.34 21.63 33.15
CA ALA A 719 9.45 22.22 33.89
C ALA A 719 10.62 22.64 32.99
N LYS A 720 10.69 22.11 31.76
CA LYS A 720 11.72 22.46 30.77
C LYS A 720 11.27 23.54 29.78
N LEU A 721 10.01 23.99 29.86
CA LEU A 721 9.50 25.02 28.95
C LEU A 721 10.34 26.32 29.03
N PRO A 722 10.59 26.98 27.89
CA PRO A 722 11.32 28.24 27.88
C PRO A 722 10.54 29.34 28.60
N ALA A 723 11.25 30.37 29.08
CA ALA A 723 10.64 31.52 29.73
C ALA A 723 9.72 32.32 28.78
N THR A 724 10.02 32.32 27.48
CA THR A 724 9.19 32.95 26.44
C THR A 724 8.40 31.88 25.71
N LEU A 725 7.08 32.01 25.74
CA LEU A 725 6.14 31.13 25.04
C LEU A 725 5.54 31.83 23.81
N PRO A 726 5.10 31.10 22.77
CA PRO A 726 5.09 29.63 22.67
C PRO A 726 6.44 29.01 22.28
N LEU A 727 6.64 27.74 22.62
CA LEU A 727 7.69 26.89 22.05
C LEU A 727 7.28 26.46 20.63
N ASP A 728 8.06 26.84 19.62
CA ASP A 728 7.91 26.33 18.26
C ASP A 728 8.62 24.99 18.11
N VAL A 729 7.88 23.94 17.79
CA VAL A 729 8.38 22.56 17.69
C VAL A 729 8.49 22.06 16.25
N ARG A 730 8.41 22.95 15.27
CA ARG A 730 8.58 22.60 13.87
C ARG A 730 9.97 22.01 13.63
N THR A 731 10.01 20.79 13.07
CA THR A 731 11.24 20.01 12.85
C THR A 731 11.78 20.13 11.42
N GLU A 732 10.91 20.23 10.42
CA GLU A 732 11.27 20.36 9.00
C GLU A 732 10.64 21.61 8.36
N ASP A 733 10.84 21.81 7.05
CA ASP A 733 10.29 22.93 6.28
C ASP A 733 10.66 24.31 6.86
N GLY A 734 11.92 24.47 7.29
CA GLY A 734 12.44 25.69 7.92
C GLY A 734 12.37 25.70 9.45
N GLY A 735 11.80 24.65 10.06
CA GLY A 735 11.92 24.39 11.49
C GLY A 735 13.33 23.94 11.91
N SER A 736 13.65 24.11 13.18
CA SER A 736 14.95 23.76 13.77
C SER A 736 14.85 22.98 15.08
N TYR A 737 13.63 22.59 15.49
CA TYR A 737 13.42 21.87 16.72
C TYR A 737 14.05 20.48 16.65
N ASP A 738 14.81 20.07 17.68
CA ASP A 738 15.35 18.72 17.81
C ASP A 738 14.75 18.04 19.05
N PRO A 739 13.79 17.10 18.89
CA PRO A 739 13.16 16.41 20.02
C PRO A 739 14.10 15.45 20.76
N TYR A 740 15.34 15.28 20.29
CA TYR A 740 16.36 14.44 20.91
C TYR A 740 17.43 15.23 21.65
N ALA A 741 17.36 16.57 21.66
CA ALA A 741 18.27 17.37 22.46
C ALA A 741 18.08 17.04 23.95
N ALA A 742 19.17 16.98 24.72
CA ALA A 742 19.14 16.56 26.13
C ALA A 742 18.14 17.36 27.01
N ASN A 743 17.95 18.64 26.68
CA ASN A 743 17.04 19.55 27.37
C ASN A 743 15.79 19.90 26.54
N ALA A 744 15.45 19.11 25.51
CA ALA A 744 14.23 19.31 24.73
C ALA A 744 13.00 19.26 25.67
N PRO A 745 12.12 20.28 25.65
CA PRO A 745 10.90 20.26 26.47
C PRO A 745 9.88 19.24 25.95
N LEU A 746 9.78 19.08 24.63
CA LEU A 746 8.91 18.10 23.96
C LEU A 746 9.77 17.00 23.32
N THR A 747 9.56 15.75 23.73
CA THR A 747 10.31 14.57 23.27
C THR A 747 9.39 13.50 22.70
N LEU A 748 9.92 12.62 21.85
CA LEU A 748 9.24 11.39 21.44
C LEU A 748 9.21 10.41 22.61
N HIS A 749 8.01 10.01 23.05
CA HIS A 749 7.86 8.96 24.06
C HIS A 749 7.77 7.59 23.40
N ALA A 750 6.91 7.43 22.40
CA ALA A 750 6.77 6.23 21.59
C ALA A 750 6.41 6.60 20.15
N THR A 751 6.67 5.71 19.20
CA THR A 751 6.51 5.97 17.76
C THR A 751 5.67 4.88 17.09
N GLY A 752 5.26 5.13 15.85
CA GLY A 752 4.46 4.19 15.08
C GLY A 752 3.00 4.12 15.50
N VAL A 753 2.50 5.18 16.16
CA VAL A 753 1.10 5.30 16.58
C VAL A 753 0.38 6.16 15.54
N ARG A 754 -0.32 5.52 14.59
CA ARG A 754 -0.88 6.16 13.40
C ARG A 754 -1.81 7.33 13.72
N ASN A 755 -2.97 7.08 14.32
CA ASN A 755 -3.90 8.13 14.73
C ASN A 755 -4.63 7.71 16.01
N ALA A 756 -3.99 7.97 17.15
CA ALA A 756 -4.62 7.72 18.45
C ALA A 756 -5.44 8.94 18.85
N PHE A 757 -6.76 8.78 18.93
CA PHE A 757 -7.64 9.86 19.34
C PHE A 757 -7.44 10.18 20.82
N ASP A 758 -7.21 9.16 21.65
CA ASP A 758 -7.12 9.29 23.12
C ASP A 758 -5.98 8.51 23.78
N LEU A 759 -5.66 8.87 25.03
CA LEU A 759 -4.67 8.19 25.86
C LEU A 759 -5.05 8.18 27.35
N VAL A 760 -4.96 7.00 27.98
CA VAL A 760 -5.43 6.78 29.35
C VAL A 760 -4.31 6.21 30.22
N TRP A 761 -3.97 6.93 31.29
CA TRP A 761 -3.19 6.36 32.40
C TRP A 761 -4.11 5.54 33.30
N HIS A 762 -3.93 4.22 33.27
CA HIS A 762 -4.70 3.29 34.08
C HIS A 762 -4.09 3.15 35.49
N ARG A 763 -4.88 2.75 36.50
CA ARG A 763 -4.40 2.63 37.90
C ARG A 763 -3.28 1.59 38.07
N ASN A 764 -3.07 0.71 37.10
CA ASN A 764 -1.96 -0.25 37.06
C ASN A 764 -0.61 0.41 36.67
N GLY A 765 -0.60 1.69 36.31
CA GLY A 765 0.60 2.43 35.92
C GLY A 765 0.96 2.32 34.43
N HIS A 766 0.11 1.70 33.61
CA HIS A 766 0.29 1.61 32.17
C HIS A 766 -0.46 2.73 31.43
N LEU A 767 0.04 3.08 30.24
CA LEU A 767 -0.54 4.07 29.35
C LEU A 767 -1.17 3.36 28.15
N TYR A 768 -2.49 3.42 28.03
CA TYR A 768 -3.21 2.79 26.92
C TYR A 768 -3.63 3.82 25.88
N THR A 769 -3.44 3.51 24.60
CA THR A 769 -3.84 4.40 23.49
C THR A 769 -4.63 3.63 22.42
N PRO A 770 -5.97 3.74 22.40
CA PRO A 770 -6.76 3.33 21.24
C PRO A 770 -6.34 4.11 19.99
N THR A 771 -6.10 3.42 18.88
CA THR A 771 -5.45 3.95 17.69
C THR A 771 -6.12 3.46 16.41
N ASN A 772 -6.38 4.38 15.49
CA ASN A 772 -6.97 4.02 14.20
C ASN A 772 -5.97 3.38 13.24
N GLY A 773 -6.31 2.17 12.78
CA GLY A 773 -5.64 1.49 11.67
C GLY A 773 -5.95 2.16 10.32
N SER A 774 -5.15 1.85 9.30
CA SER A 774 -5.45 2.27 7.93
C SER A 774 -6.47 1.37 7.23
N ALA A 775 -7.38 1.94 6.45
CA ALA A 775 -8.08 1.19 5.40
C ALA A 775 -7.10 0.75 4.30
N ALA A 776 -7.54 -0.14 3.40
CA ALA A 776 -6.74 -0.58 2.26
C ALA A 776 -6.43 0.58 1.29
N GLY A 777 -5.36 0.41 0.49
CA GLY A 777 -4.97 1.32 -0.60
C GLY A 777 -3.84 2.29 -0.26
N GLY A 778 -3.30 2.26 0.97
CA GLY A 778 -2.13 3.04 1.38
C GLY A 778 -0.81 2.59 0.74
N ASN A 779 0.25 3.38 0.97
CA ASN A 779 1.61 3.08 0.51
C ASN A 779 2.55 2.87 1.71
N THR A 780 3.45 1.90 1.62
CA THR A 780 4.55 1.71 2.58
C THR A 780 5.87 2.15 1.99
N PRO A 781 6.81 2.67 2.78
CA PRO A 781 8.11 3.09 2.28
C PRO A 781 9.04 1.87 2.04
N ALA A 782 10.09 2.05 1.24
CA ALA A 782 11.18 1.07 1.07
C ALA A 782 12.37 1.42 1.96
N THR A 783 13.11 0.41 2.43
CA THR A 783 14.43 0.64 3.03
C THR A 783 15.42 1.09 1.93
N PRO A 784 16.04 2.29 2.05
CA PRO A 784 17.01 2.75 1.06
C PRO A 784 18.28 1.90 1.05
N SER A 785 18.90 1.71 -0.12
CA SER A 785 20.17 0.96 -0.25
C SER A 785 21.33 1.60 0.50
N ALA A 786 21.35 2.93 0.57
CA ALA A 786 22.21 3.71 1.45
C ALA A 786 21.33 4.41 2.48
N LEU A 787 21.52 4.08 3.76
CA LEU A 787 20.73 4.66 4.84
C LEU A 787 21.01 6.17 4.97
N PRO A 788 19.96 7.00 5.13
CA PRO A 788 20.12 8.42 5.44
C PRO A 788 21.00 8.65 6.67
N ALA A 789 21.74 9.77 6.70
CA ALA A 789 22.58 10.12 7.85
C ALA A 789 21.78 10.24 9.16
N SER A 790 20.50 10.61 9.09
CA SER A 790 19.59 10.61 10.24
C SER A 790 19.48 9.23 10.92
N CYS A 791 19.69 8.14 10.18
CA CYS A 791 19.64 6.78 10.72
C CYS A 791 20.84 6.43 11.60
N ALA A 792 21.92 7.20 11.57
CA ALA A 792 23.06 6.99 12.46
C ALA A 792 22.65 7.12 13.95
N ARG A 793 21.69 8.01 14.25
CA ARG A 793 21.15 8.20 15.60
C ARG A 793 20.41 6.96 16.10
N ARG A 794 19.66 6.30 15.22
CA ARG A 794 18.91 5.08 15.52
C ARG A 794 19.81 3.83 15.57
N GLY A 795 20.86 3.78 14.74
CA GLY A 795 21.65 2.56 14.55
C GLY A 795 20.78 1.45 13.95
N TYR A 796 20.18 1.70 12.78
CA TYR A 796 19.20 0.80 12.18
C TYR A 796 19.72 -0.64 12.01
N THR A 797 19.00 -1.60 12.58
CA THR A 797 19.26 -3.05 12.51
C THR A 797 18.06 -3.84 11.98
N GLY A 798 17.03 -3.13 11.51
CA GLY A 798 15.82 -3.76 10.97
C GLY A 798 16.02 -4.37 9.59
N PRO A 799 15.00 -5.07 9.06
CA PRO A 799 15.09 -5.74 7.77
C PRO A 799 15.10 -4.74 6.60
N VAL A 800 15.57 -5.19 5.44
CA VAL A 800 15.41 -4.45 4.19
C VAL A 800 14.05 -4.81 3.60
N VAL A 801 13.16 -3.82 3.47
CA VAL A 801 11.80 -4.04 2.94
C VAL A 801 11.57 -3.31 1.62
N PRO A 802 10.81 -3.90 0.68
CA PRO A 802 10.39 -3.21 -0.54
C PRO A 802 9.34 -2.15 -0.23
N ALA A 803 9.20 -1.15 -1.12
CA ALA A 803 8.03 -0.28 -1.09
C ALA A 803 6.82 -1.07 -1.58
N LEU A 804 5.67 -0.84 -0.96
CA LEU A 804 4.38 -1.35 -1.42
C LEU A 804 3.51 -0.16 -1.81
N THR A 805 2.78 -0.29 -2.91
CA THR A 805 1.83 0.72 -3.37
C THR A 805 0.44 0.11 -3.45
N ASN A 806 -0.58 0.88 -3.07
CA ASN A 806 -1.98 0.42 -3.05
C ASN A 806 -2.13 -0.92 -2.30
N VAL A 807 -1.62 -0.97 -1.07
CA VAL A 807 -1.63 -2.17 -0.22
C VAL A 807 -3.07 -2.68 -0.12
N PRO A 808 -3.38 -3.91 -0.54
CA PRO A 808 -4.76 -4.36 -0.72
C PRO A 808 -5.44 -4.73 0.60
N THR A 809 -4.71 -4.77 1.70
CA THR A 809 -5.21 -5.17 3.03
C THR A 809 -5.35 -3.95 3.94
N ALA A 810 -6.51 -3.84 4.58
CA ALA A 810 -6.71 -2.91 5.69
C ALA A 810 -6.02 -3.42 6.98
N GLU A 811 -5.67 -2.48 7.84
CA GLU A 811 -5.24 -2.74 9.21
C GLU A 811 -6.45 -2.75 10.14
N THR A 812 -6.39 -3.59 11.16
CA THR A 812 -7.33 -3.45 12.28
C THR A 812 -7.07 -2.15 13.05
N ASP A 813 -8.06 -1.67 13.79
CA ASP A 813 -7.80 -0.68 14.83
C ASP A 813 -7.10 -1.35 16.02
N TYR A 814 -6.34 -0.56 16.78
CA TYR A 814 -5.48 -1.08 17.85
C TYR A 814 -5.82 -0.46 19.19
N VAL A 815 -5.51 -1.17 20.27
CA VAL A 815 -5.16 -0.56 21.56
C VAL A 815 -3.70 -0.87 21.85
N PHE A 816 -2.89 0.14 22.14
CA PHE A 816 -1.49 -0.06 22.51
C PHE A 816 -1.26 0.16 24.00
N ASP A 817 -0.50 -0.73 24.64
CA ASP A 817 0.16 -0.49 25.93
C ASP A 817 1.49 0.24 25.66
N VAL A 818 1.46 1.57 25.73
CA VAL A 818 2.52 2.47 25.28
C VAL A 818 3.67 2.54 26.27
N LYS A 819 4.89 2.28 25.77
CA LYS A 819 6.14 2.29 26.53
C LYS A 819 7.18 3.19 25.88
N ALA A 820 7.99 3.82 26.71
CA ALA A 820 9.08 4.67 26.26
C ALA A 820 10.02 3.96 25.28
N GLY A 821 10.28 4.58 24.13
CA GLY A 821 11.22 4.11 23.10
C GLY A 821 10.74 2.93 22.24
N ARG A 822 9.49 2.48 22.40
CA ARG A 822 8.90 1.41 21.58
C ARG A 822 8.22 1.95 20.33
N TYR A 823 8.10 1.06 19.34
CA TYR A 823 7.44 1.29 18.05
C TYR A 823 6.17 0.45 17.95
N TYR A 824 5.11 1.00 17.37
CA TYR A 824 3.77 0.37 17.31
C TYR A 824 3.23 0.14 15.90
N GLY A 825 4.10 0.21 14.88
CA GLY A 825 3.81 -0.39 13.58
C GLY A 825 3.58 0.59 12.42
N HIS A 826 3.25 1.86 12.65
CA HIS A 826 3.12 2.84 11.55
C HIS A 826 4.48 3.41 11.08
N PRO A 827 4.93 3.18 9.83
CA PRO A 827 6.26 3.60 9.40
C PRO A 827 6.45 5.10 9.41
N ASN A 828 7.66 5.54 9.71
CA ASN A 828 8.09 6.92 9.53
C ASN A 828 9.55 6.94 9.01
N PRO A 829 9.73 7.14 7.70
CA PRO A 829 11.04 7.24 7.06
C PRO A 829 12.01 8.24 7.70
N VAL A 830 11.51 9.33 8.29
CA VAL A 830 12.34 10.36 8.92
C VAL A 830 13.03 9.81 10.18
N ARG A 831 12.40 8.83 10.85
CA ARG A 831 12.95 8.09 12.00
C ARG A 831 13.61 6.77 11.60
N CYS A 832 13.73 6.51 10.29
CA CYS A 832 14.25 5.25 9.75
C CYS A 832 13.42 4.04 10.17
N GLU A 833 12.10 4.22 10.35
CA GLU A 833 11.10 3.18 10.60
C GLU A 833 10.44 2.86 9.26
N TRP A 834 10.65 1.65 8.72
CA TRP A 834 10.28 1.30 7.33
C TRP A 834 9.20 0.23 7.23
N VAL A 835 9.12 -0.67 8.20
CA VAL A 835 8.22 -1.84 8.16
C VAL A 835 6.88 -1.49 8.77
N LEU A 836 5.80 -1.75 8.03
CA LEU A 836 4.43 -1.63 8.53
C LEU A 836 4.07 -2.83 9.42
N ALA A 837 3.50 -2.55 10.59
CA ALA A 837 2.96 -3.49 11.56
C ALA A 837 3.89 -4.70 11.82
N GLY A 838 3.36 -5.92 11.74
CA GLY A 838 4.10 -7.16 12.00
C GLY A 838 5.01 -7.64 10.85
N GLY A 839 5.04 -6.96 9.70
CA GLY A 839 5.72 -7.46 8.50
C GLY A 839 5.01 -8.69 7.90
N ASN A 840 5.76 -9.63 7.31
CA ASN A 840 5.25 -10.93 6.86
C ASN A 840 6.26 -12.05 7.20
N PRO A 841 6.44 -12.40 8.49
CA PRO A 841 7.58 -13.19 8.94
C PRO A 841 7.57 -14.65 8.47
N THR A 842 6.41 -15.29 8.43
CA THR A 842 6.26 -16.71 8.08
C THR A 842 5.30 -16.90 6.91
N SER A 843 5.19 -18.13 6.41
CA SER A 843 4.16 -18.47 5.41
C SER A 843 2.79 -18.73 6.02
N GLY A 844 2.67 -18.68 7.35
CA GLY A 844 1.41 -18.82 8.08
C GLY A 844 0.69 -17.48 8.25
N THR A 845 -0.30 -17.46 9.13
CA THR A 845 -0.92 -16.21 9.59
C THR A 845 -0.23 -15.77 10.88
N ASP A 846 0.55 -14.71 10.79
CA ASP A 846 1.22 -14.03 11.87
C ASP A 846 0.36 -12.87 12.42
N PRO A 847 0.48 -12.53 13.71
CA PRO A 847 -0.22 -11.39 14.31
C PRO A 847 0.09 -10.08 13.58
N PHE A 848 -0.96 -9.37 13.18
CA PHE A 848 -0.88 -8.06 12.51
C PHE A 848 0.04 -8.06 11.27
N GLN A 849 0.07 -9.18 10.53
CA GLN A 849 0.86 -9.30 9.31
C GLN A 849 0.33 -8.41 8.18
N VAL A 850 1.23 -8.06 7.27
CA VAL A 850 0.95 -7.38 6.01
C VAL A 850 1.30 -8.35 4.88
N PRO A 851 0.32 -9.15 4.37
CA PRO A 851 0.57 -10.23 3.40
C PRO A 851 1.19 -9.76 2.08
N ALA A 852 1.08 -8.47 1.77
CA ALA A 852 1.67 -7.87 0.59
C ALA A 852 3.21 -7.82 0.62
N TYR A 853 3.84 -7.93 1.80
CA TYR A 853 5.28 -8.13 1.87
C TYR A 853 5.67 -9.57 1.48
N PRO A 854 6.88 -9.78 0.94
CA PRO A 854 7.41 -11.13 0.77
C PRO A 854 7.45 -11.89 2.10
N VAL A 855 7.09 -13.18 2.08
CA VAL A 855 7.26 -14.08 3.22
C VAL A 855 8.73 -14.07 3.68
N GLY A 856 8.96 -13.98 4.98
CA GLY A 856 10.28 -13.79 5.60
C GLY A 856 10.59 -12.33 5.99
N THR A 857 9.68 -11.40 5.73
CA THR A 857 9.83 -10.00 6.14
C THR A 857 9.59 -9.88 7.64
N ALA A 858 10.65 -9.75 8.42
CA ALA A 858 10.54 -9.54 9.87
C ALA A 858 9.88 -8.18 10.21
N PRO A 859 9.27 -8.02 11.40
CA PRO A 859 8.89 -6.71 11.90
C PRO A 859 10.13 -5.85 12.20
N ASP A 860 9.90 -4.56 12.44
CA ASP A 860 10.92 -3.68 12.99
C ASP A 860 11.38 -4.18 14.39
N PRO A 861 12.70 -4.20 14.72
CA PRO A 861 13.20 -4.71 16.00
C PRO A 861 12.65 -4.00 17.25
N ASN A 862 12.19 -2.76 17.11
CA ASN A 862 11.58 -2.00 18.21
C ASN A 862 10.06 -2.20 18.30
N TYR A 863 9.45 -2.96 17.38
CA TYR A 863 8.02 -3.23 17.38
C TYR A 863 7.61 -3.99 18.64
N ASP A 864 6.74 -3.38 19.46
CA ASP A 864 6.22 -4.02 20.67
C ASP A 864 4.93 -4.79 20.38
N LEU A 865 5.10 -5.97 19.78
CA LEU A 865 3.98 -6.88 19.50
C LEU A 865 3.24 -7.28 20.78
N ALA A 866 3.94 -7.45 21.90
CA ALA A 866 3.33 -7.84 23.18
C ALA A 866 2.48 -6.72 23.79
N GLY A 867 2.71 -5.46 23.40
CA GLY A 867 1.90 -4.31 23.78
C GLY A 867 0.82 -3.94 22.75
N THR A 868 0.56 -4.77 21.74
CA THR A 868 -0.38 -4.47 20.65
C THR A 868 -1.61 -5.38 20.69
N TYR A 869 -2.80 -4.78 20.78
CA TYR A 869 -4.09 -5.48 20.91
C TYR A 869 -5.06 -5.08 19.81
N ASP A 870 -5.90 -6.02 19.39
CA ASP A 870 -6.91 -5.83 18.33
C ASP A 870 -8.20 -5.16 18.86
N ALA A 871 -8.49 -3.95 18.39
CA ALA A 871 -9.71 -3.17 18.67
C ALA A 871 -10.81 -3.36 17.60
N GLY A 872 -10.57 -4.22 16.61
CA GLY A 872 -11.52 -4.55 15.56
C GLY A 872 -11.31 -3.76 14.27
N LEU A 873 -11.57 -4.43 13.14
CA LEU A 873 -11.38 -3.89 11.81
C LEU A 873 -12.39 -2.76 11.53
N HIS A 874 -11.88 -1.59 11.11
CA HIS A 874 -12.68 -0.39 10.80
C HIS A 874 -13.54 0.14 11.96
N ALA A 875 -13.19 -0.21 13.20
CA ALA A 875 -13.84 0.25 14.42
C ALA A 875 -13.70 1.77 14.59
N SER A 876 -12.58 2.35 14.15
CA SER A 876 -12.15 3.69 14.56
C SER A 876 -12.15 3.78 16.09
N ALA A 877 -11.15 3.13 16.71
CA ALA A 877 -10.96 3.16 18.16
C ALA A 877 -10.53 4.56 18.62
N ASN A 878 -11.41 5.25 19.36
CA ASN A 878 -11.28 6.67 19.66
C ASN A 878 -11.15 6.97 21.16
N GLY A 879 -12.11 7.65 21.80
CA GLY A 879 -12.03 8.00 23.22
C GLY A 879 -11.98 6.78 24.14
N ALA A 880 -11.30 6.91 25.28
CA ALA A 880 -11.20 5.82 26.24
C ALA A 880 -11.16 6.30 27.69
N ILE A 881 -11.59 5.41 28.59
CA ILE A 881 -11.45 5.61 30.03
C ILE A 881 -11.10 4.29 30.73
N GLU A 882 -10.42 4.40 31.86
CA GLU A 882 -10.55 3.40 32.92
C GLU A 882 -11.88 3.63 33.63
N TYR A 883 -12.78 2.65 33.61
CA TYR A 883 -14.04 2.77 34.33
C TYR A 883 -13.87 2.45 35.82
N ARG A 884 -14.52 3.23 36.69
CA ARG A 884 -14.37 3.14 38.15
C ARG A 884 -15.65 2.76 38.91
N GLY A 885 -16.59 2.10 38.23
CA GLY A 885 -17.89 1.74 38.78
C GLY A 885 -18.27 0.26 38.69
N GLY A 886 -19.02 -0.23 39.69
CA GLY A 886 -19.79 -1.47 39.64
C GLY A 886 -19.02 -2.70 39.12
N ALA A 887 -19.69 -3.50 38.29
CA ALA A 887 -19.15 -4.76 37.75
C ALA A 887 -18.10 -4.58 36.63
N LEU A 888 -17.83 -3.34 36.20
CA LEU A 888 -16.83 -3.02 35.18
C LEU A 888 -15.63 -2.24 35.75
N ASP A 889 -15.51 -2.11 37.09
CA ASP A 889 -14.40 -1.39 37.72
C ASP A 889 -13.03 -1.95 37.27
N GLY A 890 -12.13 -1.05 36.88
CA GLY A 890 -10.78 -1.37 36.43
C GLY A 890 -10.70 -1.91 34.99
N LYS A 891 -11.81 -1.92 34.24
CA LYS A 891 -11.77 -2.23 32.81
C LYS A 891 -11.46 -0.98 32.00
N LEU A 892 -10.81 -1.18 30.85
CA LEU A 892 -10.66 -0.16 29.83
C LEU A 892 -11.92 -0.16 28.95
N LEU A 893 -12.59 0.98 28.85
CA LEU A 893 -13.68 1.22 27.92
C LEU A 893 -13.13 2.02 26.74
N VAL A 894 -13.44 1.58 25.51
CA VAL A 894 -12.99 2.23 24.28
C VAL A 894 -14.20 2.50 23.39
N VAL A 895 -14.32 3.73 22.93
CA VAL A 895 -15.33 4.16 21.98
C VAL A 895 -14.95 3.68 20.58
N ARG A 896 -15.90 3.06 19.87
CA ARG A 896 -15.75 2.69 18.45
C ARG A 896 -16.62 3.61 17.61
N TYR A 897 -15.98 4.56 16.91
CA TYR A 897 -16.65 5.62 16.16
C TYR A 897 -17.36 5.12 14.90
N SER A 898 -16.83 4.06 14.28
CA SER A 898 -17.20 3.60 12.94
C SER A 898 -17.91 2.25 12.95
N ASP A 899 -17.20 1.11 12.98
CA ASP A 899 -17.88 -0.19 13.09
C ASP A 899 -18.54 -0.37 14.47
N GLY A 900 -19.79 -0.82 14.46
CA GLY A 900 -20.61 -1.06 15.65
C GLY A 900 -21.20 0.20 16.29
N GLN A 901 -20.53 1.35 16.18
CA GLN A 901 -20.92 2.63 16.82
C GLN A 901 -21.34 2.42 18.29
N ASP A 902 -20.42 1.86 19.07
CA ASP A 902 -20.63 1.37 20.42
C ASP A 902 -19.42 1.65 21.33
N ILE A 903 -19.46 1.16 22.57
CA ILE A 903 -18.33 1.14 23.48
C ILE A 903 -17.97 -0.32 23.75
N GLU A 904 -16.73 -0.68 23.47
CA GLU A 904 -16.16 -1.98 23.80
C GLU A 904 -15.40 -1.94 25.12
N THR A 905 -15.16 -3.12 25.72
CA THR A 905 -14.43 -3.22 26.99
C THR A 905 -13.33 -4.26 26.93
N PHE A 906 -12.23 -3.99 27.65
CA PHE A 906 -11.13 -4.91 27.87
C PHE A 906 -10.93 -5.17 29.37
N ASP A 907 -10.72 -6.43 29.74
CA ASP A 907 -10.12 -6.75 31.04
C ASP A 907 -8.66 -6.32 31.02
N VAL A 908 -8.23 -5.65 32.09
CA VAL A 908 -6.89 -5.09 32.22
C VAL A 908 -6.12 -5.83 33.30
N ALA A 909 -5.04 -6.52 32.91
CA ALA A 909 -4.16 -7.20 33.84
C ALA A 909 -3.18 -6.23 34.52
N ALA A 910 -2.68 -6.61 35.69
CA ALA A 910 -1.63 -5.86 36.39
C ALA A 910 -0.32 -5.74 35.58
N SER A 911 -0.06 -6.67 34.66
CA SER A 911 1.11 -6.66 33.77
C SER A 911 1.00 -5.69 32.60
N GLY A 912 -0.14 -5.04 32.43
CA GLY A 912 -0.46 -4.25 31.24
C GLY A 912 -1.30 -5.00 30.20
N ALA A 913 -1.40 -6.33 30.30
CA ALA A 913 -2.04 -7.14 29.27
C ALA A 913 -3.56 -6.94 29.18
N LEU A 914 -4.09 -6.85 27.96
CA LEU A 914 -5.53 -6.75 27.69
C LEU A 914 -6.11 -8.10 27.25
N SER A 915 -7.37 -8.36 27.63
CA SER A 915 -8.15 -9.47 27.07
C SER A 915 -8.52 -9.25 25.60
N ASN A 916 -9.22 -10.21 25.00
CA ASN A 916 -10.02 -9.91 23.82
C ASN A 916 -11.11 -8.89 24.16
N ARG A 917 -11.49 -8.07 23.15
CA ARG A 917 -12.58 -7.12 23.27
C ARG A 917 -13.91 -7.79 23.59
N THR A 918 -14.72 -7.11 24.40
CA THR A 918 -16.13 -7.46 24.63
C THR A 918 -17.01 -6.33 24.11
N THR A 919 -17.96 -6.67 23.24
CA THR A 919 -18.93 -5.72 22.65
C THR A 919 -20.36 -6.13 22.99
N GLY A 920 -21.34 -5.29 22.67
CA GLY A 920 -22.75 -5.65 22.82
C GLY A 920 -23.31 -5.56 24.25
N ILE A 921 -22.59 -4.91 25.18
CA ILE A 921 -23.09 -4.65 26.53
C ILE A 921 -24.33 -3.75 26.45
N THR A 922 -25.37 -4.09 27.21
CA THR A 922 -26.64 -3.35 27.18
C THR A 922 -26.42 -1.89 27.57
N GLY A 923 -26.91 -0.97 26.74
CA GLY A 923 -26.75 0.48 26.94
C GLY A 923 -25.50 1.07 26.29
N LEU A 924 -24.50 0.24 25.95
CA LEU A 924 -23.26 0.66 25.31
C LEU A 924 -23.28 0.59 23.78
N THR A 925 -24.42 0.30 23.14
CA THR A 925 -24.55 0.15 21.68
C THR A 925 -25.54 1.13 21.07
N GLY A 926 -25.49 1.35 19.75
CA GLY A 926 -26.46 2.20 19.04
C GLY A 926 -26.25 3.68 19.31
N PHE A 927 -25.00 4.13 19.21
CA PHE A 927 -24.66 5.55 19.11
C PHE A 927 -24.62 5.99 17.64
N SER A 928 -24.43 7.28 17.43
CA SER A 928 -24.24 7.92 16.12
C SER A 928 -22.87 8.60 16.09
N GLN A 929 -21.86 7.89 15.59
CA GLN A 929 -20.47 8.31 15.52
C GLN A 929 -19.96 8.79 16.89
N PRO A 930 -19.96 7.91 17.91
CA PRO A 930 -19.47 8.27 19.23
C PRO A 930 -17.96 8.56 19.14
N LEU A 931 -17.48 9.63 19.77
CA LEU A 931 -16.10 10.06 19.60
C LEU A 931 -15.30 9.96 20.90
N ASP A 932 -15.89 10.40 22.01
CA ASP A 932 -15.23 10.43 23.31
C ASP A 932 -16.18 10.08 24.46
N VAL A 933 -15.61 9.68 25.61
CA VAL A 933 -16.36 9.29 26.80
C VAL A 933 -15.67 9.77 28.07
N THR A 934 -16.45 10.21 29.05
CA THR A 934 -15.94 10.49 30.41
C THR A 934 -16.88 9.95 31.47
N GLU A 935 -16.34 9.74 32.68
CA GLU A 935 -17.07 9.23 33.83
C GLU A 935 -17.25 10.30 34.90
N ASP A 936 -18.46 10.41 35.46
CA ASP A 936 -18.64 10.93 36.80
C ASP A 936 -18.38 9.82 37.82
N VAL A 937 -17.13 9.73 38.29
CA VAL A 937 -16.66 8.70 39.23
C VAL A 937 -17.44 8.64 40.56
N ALA A 938 -18.21 9.68 40.90
CA ALA A 938 -19.03 9.67 42.11
C ALA A 938 -20.33 8.85 41.93
N THR A 939 -20.82 8.76 40.69
CA THR A 939 -22.09 8.11 40.36
C THR A 939 -21.92 6.91 39.43
N GLY A 940 -20.78 6.79 38.76
CA GLY A 940 -20.52 5.83 37.69
C GLY A 940 -21.21 6.19 36.37
N ASN A 941 -21.82 7.37 36.26
CA ASN A 941 -22.46 7.85 35.04
C ASN A 941 -21.42 8.12 33.95
N LEU A 942 -21.71 7.70 32.72
CA LEU A 942 -20.90 8.01 31.55
C LEU A 942 -21.56 9.10 30.70
N TYR A 943 -20.73 9.98 30.14
CA TYR A 943 -21.15 10.98 29.15
C TYR A 943 -20.36 10.72 27.87
N VAL A 944 -21.08 10.46 26.78
CA VAL A 944 -20.51 10.09 25.48
C VAL A 944 -20.80 11.20 24.47
N THR A 945 -19.77 11.74 23.82
CA THR A 945 -19.95 12.65 22.69
C THR A 945 -20.33 11.85 21.46
N GLU A 946 -21.36 12.29 20.74
CA GLU A 946 -21.81 11.69 19.48
C GLU A 946 -21.71 12.74 18.38
N LEU A 947 -20.64 12.68 17.60
CA LEU A 947 -20.32 13.68 16.59
C LEU A 947 -21.38 13.68 15.48
N GLY A 948 -21.78 12.50 15.02
CA GLY A 948 -22.75 12.33 13.94
C GLY A 948 -24.15 12.84 14.28
N ALA A 949 -24.51 12.80 15.57
CA ALA A 949 -25.78 13.32 16.06
C ALA A 949 -25.69 14.71 16.71
N ASN A 950 -24.50 15.34 16.73
CA ASN A 950 -24.25 16.63 17.36
C ASN A 950 -24.79 16.72 18.80
N ARG A 951 -24.49 15.72 19.63
CA ARG A 951 -25.07 15.59 20.99
C ARG A 951 -24.12 14.94 21.99
N ILE A 952 -24.50 15.02 23.27
CA ILE A 952 -23.95 14.22 24.37
C ILE A 952 -25.04 13.28 24.87
N THR A 953 -24.69 12.02 25.12
CA THR A 953 -25.58 10.99 25.68
C THR A 953 -25.11 10.56 27.06
N LEU A 954 -26.06 10.46 27.99
CA LEU A 954 -25.83 10.01 29.37
C LEU A 954 -26.13 8.52 29.48
N LEU A 955 -25.23 7.76 30.11
CA LEU A 955 -25.41 6.36 30.45
C LEU A 955 -25.36 6.22 31.97
N LYS A 956 -26.43 5.70 32.56
CA LYS A 956 -26.51 5.44 34.01
C LYS A 956 -26.25 3.96 34.26
N PRO A 957 -25.31 3.57 35.14
CA PRO A 957 -25.07 2.17 35.43
C PRO A 957 -26.32 1.55 36.07
N ARG A 958 -26.68 0.34 35.63
CA ARG A 958 -27.72 -0.47 36.28
C ARG A 958 -27.18 -1.03 37.59
N ALA A 959 -28.08 -1.13 38.57
CA ALA A 959 -27.79 -1.68 39.89
C ALA A 959 -27.53 -3.19 39.85
#